data_AF-A0A7C2AR38-F1
#
_entry.id   AF-A0A7C2AR38-F1
#
_cell.length_a   1.000
_cell.length_b   1.000
_cell.length_c   1.000
_cell.angle_alpha   90.00
_cell.angle_beta   90.00
_cell.angle_gamma   90.00
#
_symmetry.space_group_name_H-M   'P 1'
#
loop_
_entity.id
_entity.type
_entity.pdbx_description
1 polymer ?
#
loop_
_entity_poly.entity_id
_entity_poly.type
_entity_poly.pdbx_seq_one_letter_code
_entity_poly.pdbx_strand_id
1 'polypeptide(L)'
;MTPEINKRLSQIELRVQYLLDIKEGAEWGNLGDLMEKVQHLKEEIYDRPEGSIAAELADLEETISFLEDRAEKSLTPDEIVRIVRNPQRITLQNILENVYDSYTELGGMEDCNIDPSMVVAKATISRRVKGHVYVHQVMVIGHEKGHGEEYRNGGCTRPWGNEKAMRYMEVAETEGIPIHFYVFTPGAFPIEDYPGAAQQIARNLYALAKLRVPIVSLISEGGSGGAEAIGMSDIRLMLSHGYYSVISPEGAAAIEGKIKEGEKVPKDLLTFCAKQLSITAQDNLRLKTIDRIVPEPVLGARRDDFALLRQLRYEMIRATDEVVLKTKSFRTFRAYAIKQEKAAERNYEFDIYIRWELTEGEEERLLRLRSLKYRKMGQGFYNESVTWPDKVFKKTEDAVLKGYYGLRYGLIRHHHKQVKKVIEEVSGEGSVFLRKISSPLISAYDFIANSAAKKQLRIMAASSTGSGAEEVMEDWGDTYVSPLANEDRTVSCPNARKYGCLDLWVPDLYGEFCGVCQNCGHHFPLEYQWYLQNLFDRGSIHEFNGHIGSINAIDYQGFENKIRRDVIKTGRTSAMITFHARVEGISLIVAMLFNDFRNGTVGAAEGDKFVRACEKARIMRRPFLAYVHATGGIRIQEGTVGVVQMPKCTMAVREYIDSGGLYIVVYDNNSYAGPVASFLGCSPYQFAIRSSKIGFAGPRVIRETTGEDIPPDYHSAQRALARGHIQGIWDRREFRYNLYKCLLNMGGSNLYYR
;
A
#
# COMPACT_ATOMS: atom_id res chain seq x y z
N MET A 1 35.00 1.38 -47.79
CA MET A 1 34.36 0.88 -46.58
C MET A 1 33.13 1.68 -46.23
N THR A 2 31.95 1.07 -46.35
CA THR A 2 30.67 1.76 -46.22
C THR A 2 30.31 2.07 -44.76
N PRO A 3 29.79 3.28 -44.44
CA PRO A 3 29.23 3.64 -43.13
C PRO A 3 28.23 2.62 -42.56
N GLU A 4 27.57 1.88 -43.45
CA GLU A 4 26.62 0.82 -43.12
C GLU A 4 27.24 -0.37 -42.39
N ILE A 5 28.47 -0.77 -42.76
CA ILE A 5 29.19 -1.88 -42.12
C ILE A 5 29.55 -1.52 -40.68
N ASN A 6 30.04 -0.29 -40.47
CA ASN A 6 30.35 0.22 -39.12
C ASN A 6 29.10 0.28 -38.24
N LYS A 7 27.97 0.74 -38.79
CA LYS A 7 26.70 0.78 -38.07
C LYS A 7 26.23 -0.61 -37.64
N ARG A 8 26.27 -1.59 -38.54
CA ARG A 8 25.91 -2.98 -38.25
C ARG A 8 26.81 -3.59 -37.18
N LEU A 9 28.13 -3.40 -37.29
CA LEU A 9 29.08 -3.91 -36.30
C LEU A 9 28.85 -3.30 -34.91
N SER A 10 28.59 -1.99 -34.82
CA SER A 10 28.23 -1.35 -33.54
C SER A 10 26.91 -1.87 -32.97
N GLN A 11 25.91 -2.17 -33.81
CA GLN A 11 24.65 -2.79 -33.36
C GLN A 11 24.87 -4.20 -32.83
N ILE A 12 25.72 -4.99 -33.49
CA ILE A 12 26.12 -6.33 -33.03
C ILE A 12 26.81 -6.24 -31.68
N GLU A 13 27.80 -5.36 -31.53
CA GLU A 13 28.54 -5.13 -30.28
C GLU A 13 27.57 -4.81 -29.12
N LEU A 14 26.60 -3.91 -29.35
CA LEU A 14 25.58 -3.57 -28.36
C LEU A 14 24.69 -4.77 -27.99
N ARG A 15 24.31 -5.61 -28.96
CA ARG A 15 23.50 -6.83 -28.70
C ARG A 15 24.27 -7.87 -27.89
N VAL A 16 25.56 -8.09 -28.21
CA VAL A 16 26.40 -9.02 -27.45
C VAL A 16 26.64 -8.49 -26.04
N GLN A 17 26.90 -7.19 -25.87
CA GLN A 17 27.03 -6.57 -24.56
C GLN A 17 25.74 -6.71 -23.73
N TYR A 18 24.58 -6.50 -24.37
CA TYR A 18 23.29 -6.66 -23.71
C TYR A 18 23.06 -8.11 -23.21
N LEU A 19 23.43 -9.11 -24.02
CA LEU A 19 23.40 -10.51 -23.59
C LEU A 19 24.34 -10.82 -22.43
N LEU A 20 25.55 -10.24 -22.43
CA LEU A 20 26.51 -10.35 -21.32
C LEU A 20 25.95 -9.76 -20.02
N ASP A 21 25.31 -8.59 -20.11
CA ASP A 21 24.69 -7.92 -18.96
C ASP A 21 23.56 -8.77 -18.35
N ILE A 22 22.79 -9.48 -19.18
CA ILE A 22 21.65 -10.30 -18.71
C ILE A 22 22.15 -11.62 -18.09
N LYS A 23 22.98 -12.37 -18.81
CA LYS A 23 23.35 -13.75 -18.42
C LYS A 23 24.47 -13.82 -17.38
N GLU A 24 25.21 -12.73 -17.14
CA GLU A 24 26.34 -12.67 -16.18
C GLU A 24 27.25 -13.91 -16.24
N GLY A 25 27.91 -14.09 -17.39
CA GLY A 25 28.93 -15.12 -17.59
C GLY A 25 29.40 -15.15 -19.04
N ALA A 26 30.67 -14.84 -19.28
CA ALA A 26 31.28 -14.90 -20.61
C ALA A 26 31.18 -16.29 -21.26
N GLU A 27 31.09 -17.35 -20.44
CA GLU A 27 30.97 -18.73 -20.89
C GLU A 27 29.57 -19.11 -21.39
N TRP A 28 28.51 -18.36 -21.03
CA TRP A 28 27.17 -18.70 -21.51
C TRP A 28 27.10 -18.48 -23.01
N GLY A 29 26.94 -19.55 -23.79
CA GLY A 29 26.87 -19.46 -25.24
C GLY A 29 28.12 -18.89 -25.92
N ASN A 30 29.29 -18.96 -25.26
CA ASN A 30 30.56 -18.38 -25.71
C ASN A 30 30.45 -16.87 -26.03
N LEU A 31 29.70 -16.12 -25.23
CA LEU A 31 29.53 -14.67 -25.41
C LEU A 31 30.86 -13.90 -25.30
N GLY A 32 31.82 -14.39 -24.48
CA GLY A 32 33.17 -13.83 -24.41
C GLY A 32 33.89 -13.90 -25.75
N ASP A 33 34.01 -15.11 -26.31
CA ASP A 33 34.62 -15.33 -27.62
C ASP A 33 33.91 -14.54 -28.73
N LEU A 34 32.58 -14.43 -28.64
CA LEU A 34 31.78 -13.65 -29.58
C LEU A 34 32.10 -12.16 -29.51
N MET A 35 32.26 -11.62 -28.30
CA MET A 35 32.67 -10.23 -28.10
C MET A 35 34.10 -10.00 -28.60
N GLU A 36 35.03 -10.92 -28.35
CA GLU A 36 36.40 -10.84 -28.87
C GLU A 36 36.42 -10.86 -30.41
N LYS A 37 35.63 -11.72 -31.04
CA LYS A 37 35.46 -11.74 -32.52
C LYS A 37 34.94 -10.41 -33.04
N VAL A 38 33.95 -9.81 -32.38
CA VAL A 38 33.40 -8.50 -32.76
C VAL A 38 34.45 -7.39 -32.63
N GLN A 39 35.25 -7.38 -31.57
CA GLN A 39 36.33 -6.41 -31.40
C GLN A 39 37.44 -6.61 -32.43
N HIS A 40 37.85 -7.85 -32.70
CA HIS A 40 38.85 -8.16 -33.72
C HIS A 40 38.40 -7.72 -35.12
N LEU A 41 37.15 -7.99 -35.47
CA LEU A 41 36.55 -7.50 -36.71
C LEU A 41 36.57 -5.98 -36.79
N LYS A 42 36.37 -5.29 -35.66
CA LYS A 42 36.39 -3.83 -35.57
C LYS A 42 37.78 -3.24 -35.83
N GLU A 43 38.82 -3.93 -35.38
CA GLU A 43 40.21 -3.55 -35.60
C GLU A 43 40.65 -3.79 -37.05
N GLU A 44 40.27 -4.92 -37.63
CA GLU A 44 40.65 -5.33 -39.00
C GLU A 44 39.74 -4.78 -40.10
N ILE A 45 38.80 -3.90 -39.74
CA ILE A 45 37.81 -3.29 -40.65
C ILE A 45 38.51 -2.82 -41.93
N TYR A 46 39.58 -2.05 -41.81
CA TYR A 46 40.24 -1.41 -42.97
C TYR A 46 41.20 -2.34 -43.73
N ASP A 47 41.50 -3.52 -43.19
CA ASP A 47 42.54 -4.42 -43.71
C ASP A 47 41.97 -5.58 -44.56
N ARG A 48 40.64 -5.76 -44.58
CA ARG A 48 39.96 -6.87 -45.27
C ARG A 48 39.01 -6.40 -46.38
N PRO A 49 38.75 -7.24 -47.41
CA PRO A 49 37.76 -6.94 -48.46
C PRO A 49 36.34 -6.83 -47.89
N GLU A 50 35.57 -5.82 -48.32
CA GLU A 50 34.19 -5.56 -47.83
C GLU A 50 33.28 -6.79 -47.90
N GLY A 51 33.38 -7.61 -48.96
CA GLY A 51 32.56 -8.81 -49.12
C GLY A 51 32.83 -9.91 -48.08
N SER A 52 34.07 -10.01 -47.59
CA SER A 52 34.44 -10.96 -46.53
C SER A 52 33.85 -10.55 -45.19
N ILE A 53 33.96 -9.25 -44.87
CA ILE A 53 33.42 -8.67 -43.62
C ILE A 53 31.89 -8.77 -43.61
N ALA A 54 31.24 -8.51 -44.75
CA ALA A 54 29.79 -8.59 -44.85
C ALA A 54 29.24 -10.02 -44.61
N ALA A 55 29.97 -11.05 -45.06
CA ALA A 55 29.60 -12.44 -44.83
C ALA A 55 29.77 -12.83 -43.35
N GLU A 56 30.88 -12.45 -42.73
CA GLU A 56 31.16 -12.72 -41.31
C GLU A 56 30.18 -11.98 -40.38
N LEU A 57 29.81 -10.75 -40.73
CA LEU A 57 28.74 -10.00 -40.04
C LEU A 57 27.39 -10.71 -40.10
N ALA A 58 27.03 -11.29 -41.25
CA ALA A 58 25.77 -12.01 -41.39
C ALA A 58 25.74 -13.27 -40.51
N ASP A 59 26.86 -14.01 -40.45
CA ASP A 59 27.03 -15.19 -39.58
C ASP A 59 26.93 -14.82 -38.08
N LEU A 60 27.56 -13.71 -37.70
CA LEU A 60 27.45 -13.16 -36.34
C LEU A 60 26.01 -12.74 -36.00
N GLU A 61 25.32 -12.06 -36.92
CA GLU A 61 23.92 -11.65 -36.72
C GLU A 61 22.98 -12.85 -36.54
N GLU A 62 23.17 -13.90 -37.34
CA GLU A 62 22.40 -15.15 -37.21
C GLU A 62 22.69 -15.84 -35.87
N THR A 63 23.97 -15.95 -35.51
CA THR A 63 24.41 -16.54 -34.23
C THR A 63 23.84 -15.78 -33.04
N ILE A 64 23.90 -14.45 -33.04
CA ILE A 64 23.37 -13.61 -31.97
C ILE A 64 21.85 -13.75 -31.88
N SER A 65 21.14 -13.74 -33.01
CA SER A 65 19.68 -13.89 -33.02
C SER A 65 19.26 -15.25 -32.45
N PHE A 66 20.00 -16.32 -32.77
CA PHE A 66 19.81 -17.63 -32.15
C PHE A 66 20.05 -17.62 -30.63
N LEU A 67 21.10 -16.94 -30.17
CA LEU A 67 21.41 -16.80 -28.75
C LEU A 67 20.36 -15.97 -28.00
N GLU A 68 19.85 -14.90 -28.59
CA GLU A 68 18.76 -14.08 -28.03
C GLU A 68 17.48 -14.92 -27.87
N ASP A 69 17.07 -15.66 -28.89
CA ASP A 69 15.91 -16.55 -28.84
C ASP A 69 16.08 -17.67 -27.80
N ARG A 70 17.30 -18.19 -27.65
CA ARG A 70 17.64 -19.19 -26.63
C ARG A 70 17.61 -18.58 -25.23
N ALA A 71 18.12 -17.36 -25.07
CA ALA A 71 18.11 -16.63 -23.81
C ALA A 71 16.66 -16.36 -23.36
N GLU A 72 15.83 -15.86 -24.26
CA GLU A 72 14.40 -15.55 -24.04
C GLU A 72 13.62 -16.75 -23.49
N LYS A 73 13.80 -17.94 -24.09
CA LYS A 73 13.12 -19.17 -23.66
C LYS A 73 13.55 -19.69 -22.28
N SER A 74 14.66 -19.17 -21.75
CA SER A 74 15.29 -19.65 -20.51
C SER A 74 15.50 -18.54 -19.47
N LEU A 75 14.78 -17.42 -19.59
CA LEU A 75 14.90 -16.29 -18.65
C LEU A 75 14.50 -16.69 -17.23
N THR A 76 15.40 -16.43 -16.28
CA THR A 76 15.11 -16.54 -14.85
C THR A 76 14.56 -15.21 -14.30
N PRO A 77 13.83 -15.21 -13.15
CA PRO A 77 13.30 -13.99 -12.58
C PRO A 77 14.35 -12.92 -12.23
N ASP A 78 15.55 -13.31 -11.82
CA ASP A 78 16.67 -12.38 -11.60
C ASP A 78 17.23 -11.82 -12.92
N GLU A 79 17.28 -12.60 -13.99
CA GLU A 79 17.63 -12.10 -15.33
C GLU A 79 16.59 -11.11 -15.86
N ILE A 80 15.29 -11.33 -15.59
CA ILE A 80 14.22 -10.35 -15.87
C ILE A 80 14.47 -9.04 -15.12
N VAL A 81 14.87 -9.10 -13.85
CA VAL A 81 15.23 -7.90 -13.08
C VAL A 81 16.40 -7.16 -13.73
N ARG A 82 17.40 -7.88 -14.26
CA ARG A 82 18.52 -7.26 -15.01
C ARG A 82 18.04 -6.59 -16.29
N ILE A 83 17.15 -7.23 -17.06
CA ILE A 83 16.53 -6.63 -18.27
C ILE A 83 15.86 -5.29 -17.92
N VAL A 84 15.06 -5.25 -16.86
CA VAL A 84 14.30 -4.06 -16.42
C VAL A 84 15.18 -2.94 -15.88
N ARG A 85 16.35 -3.28 -15.33
CA ARG A 85 17.32 -2.33 -14.78
C ARG A 85 18.39 -1.91 -15.78
N ASN A 86 18.46 -2.54 -16.95
CA ASN A 86 19.46 -2.21 -17.96
C ASN A 86 19.24 -0.76 -18.48
N PRO A 87 20.31 0.04 -18.67
CA PRO A 87 20.19 1.40 -19.20
C PRO A 87 19.53 1.52 -20.58
N GLN A 88 19.51 0.45 -21.38
CA GLN A 88 18.86 0.44 -22.70
C GLN A 88 17.34 0.24 -22.62
N ARG A 89 16.79 -0.12 -21.45
CA ARG A 89 15.35 -0.33 -21.23
C ARG A 89 14.56 0.94 -21.57
N ILE A 90 13.39 0.78 -22.16
CA ILE A 90 12.48 1.91 -22.40
C ILE A 90 12.22 2.72 -21.13
N THR A 91 12.19 4.04 -21.26
CA THR A 91 11.87 4.98 -20.19
C THR A 91 10.52 5.68 -20.39
N LEU A 92 10.08 6.44 -19.39
CA LEU A 92 8.85 7.23 -19.49
C LEU A 92 8.99 8.34 -20.53
N GLN A 93 10.16 8.97 -20.65
CA GLN A 93 10.42 9.96 -21.69
C GLN A 93 10.26 9.37 -23.10
N ASN A 94 10.79 8.16 -23.36
CA ASN A 94 10.60 7.50 -24.66
C ASN A 94 9.10 7.24 -24.94
N ILE A 95 8.34 6.90 -23.91
CA ILE A 95 6.89 6.71 -24.01
C ILE A 95 6.20 8.05 -24.29
N LEU A 96 6.54 9.14 -23.59
CA LEU A 96 5.95 10.46 -23.81
C LEU A 96 6.15 10.94 -25.25
N GLU A 97 7.34 10.76 -25.80
CA GLU A 97 7.72 11.16 -27.17
C GLU A 97 7.00 10.37 -28.26
N ASN A 98 6.66 9.10 -28.03
CA ASN A 98 6.21 8.19 -29.09
C ASN A 98 4.77 7.67 -28.93
N VAL A 99 4.22 7.68 -27.71
CA VAL A 99 2.85 7.22 -27.43
C VAL A 99 1.84 8.35 -27.51
N TYR A 100 2.23 9.58 -27.15
CA TYR A 100 1.36 10.76 -27.14
C TYR A 100 1.69 11.68 -28.32
N ASP A 101 0.71 12.44 -28.80
CA ASP A 101 0.90 13.33 -29.97
C ASP A 101 1.61 14.63 -29.60
N SER A 102 1.36 15.11 -28.38
CA SER A 102 2.03 16.26 -27.78
C SER A 102 1.95 16.15 -26.27
N TYR A 103 2.93 16.72 -25.57
CA TYR A 103 2.94 16.78 -24.12
C TYR A 103 3.62 18.05 -23.62
N THR A 104 3.27 18.47 -22.40
CA THR A 104 3.91 19.54 -21.67
C THR A 104 4.24 19.02 -20.28
N GLU A 105 5.53 18.93 -19.95
CA GLU A 105 5.98 18.53 -18.62
C GLU A 105 5.65 19.63 -17.59
N LEU A 106 5.25 19.22 -16.40
CA LEU A 106 4.77 20.05 -15.31
C LEU A 106 5.63 19.81 -14.06
N GLY A 107 6.11 20.88 -13.43
CA GLY A 107 6.82 20.80 -12.14
C GLY A 107 8.33 21.04 -12.15
N GLY A 108 8.83 21.79 -13.14
CA GLY A 108 10.20 22.31 -13.20
C GLY A 108 11.06 21.64 -14.27
N MET A 109 12.06 22.37 -14.79
CA MET A 109 13.02 21.87 -15.78
C MET A 109 14.42 21.83 -15.17
N GLU A 110 15.20 20.83 -15.54
CA GLU A 110 16.61 20.68 -15.17
C GLU A 110 16.85 20.89 -13.65
N ASP A 111 17.73 21.81 -13.28
CA ASP A 111 18.14 22.09 -11.90
C ASP A 111 17.00 22.62 -11.01
N CYS A 112 15.89 23.09 -11.60
CA CYS A 112 14.73 23.61 -10.88
C CYS A 112 13.63 22.56 -10.69
N ASN A 113 13.87 21.28 -11.00
CA ASN A 113 12.90 20.20 -10.79
C ASN A 113 12.88 19.76 -9.33
N ILE A 114 11.68 19.75 -8.73
CA ILE A 114 11.45 19.30 -7.35
C ILE A 114 11.95 17.86 -7.16
N ASP A 115 11.64 16.98 -8.12
CA ASP A 115 12.15 15.61 -8.16
C ASP A 115 12.13 15.11 -9.61
N PRO A 116 13.31 14.96 -10.26
CA PRO A 116 13.40 14.51 -11.64
C PRO A 116 13.05 13.02 -11.81
N SER A 117 13.01 12.24 -10.73
CA SER A 117 12.60 10.83 -10.79
C SER A 117 11.09 10.64 -10.97
N MET A 118 10.29 11.67 -10.73
CA MET A 118 8.84 11.67 -10.95
C MET A 118 8.49 12.69 -12.04
N VAL A 119 8.09 12.22 -13.21
CA VAL A 119 7.67 13.08 -14.32
C VAL A 119 6.16 13.19 -14.33
N VAL A 120 5.67 14.42 -14.54
CA VAL A 120 4.26 14.72 -14.73
C VAL A 120 4.11 15.51 -16.01
N ALA A 121 3.19 15.12 -16.88
CA ALA A 121 2.95 15.82 -18.13
C ALA A 121 1.46 15.86 -18.48
N LYS A 122 0.99 17.00 -18.95
CA LYS A 122 -0.31 17.10 -19.63
C LYS A 122 -0.09 16.76 -21.10
N ALA A 123 -0.78 15.75 -21.60
CA ALA A 123 -0.56 15.24 -22.94
C ALA A 123 -1.87 15.12 -23.74
N THR A 124 -1.72 15.05 -25.06
CA THR A 124 -2.82 14.76 -25.99
C THR A 124 -2.57 13.42 -26.68
N ILE A 125 -3.61 12.61 -26.77
CA ILE A 125 -3.58 11.33 -27.48
C ILE A 125 -4.75 11.24 -28.45
N SER A 126 -4.46 10.98 -29.71
CA SER A 126 -5.46 10.87 -30.77
C SER A 126 -5.72 9.42 -31.16
N ARG A 127 -6.92 9.18 -31.66
CA ARG A 127 -7.29 7.90 -32.25
C ARG A 127 -8.10 8.11 -33.51
N ARG A 128 -8.00 7.14 -34.42
CA ARG A 128 -8.82 7.08 -35.61
C ARG A 128 -10.02 6.17 -35.38
N VAL A 129 -11.20 6.68 -35.70
CA VAL A 129 -12.47 5.94 -35.66
C VAL A 129 -13.22 6.19 -36.95
N LYS A 130 -13.42 5.14 -37.75
CA LYS A 130 -14.13 5.19 -39.05
C LYS A 130 -13.66 6.35 -39.93
N GLY A 131 -12.35 6.52 -40.06
CA GLY A 131 -11.74 7.58 -40.86
C GLY A 131 -11.58 8.95 -40.18
N HIS A 132 -12.27 9.21 -39.07
CA HIS A 132 -12.19 10.48 -38.32
C HIS A 132 -11.14 10.42 -37.20
N VAL A 133 -10.44 11.54 -36.97
CA VAL A 133 -9.46 11.68 -35.89
C VAL A 133 -10.10 12.37 -34.69
N TYR A 134 -9.99 11.76 -33.52
CA TYR A 134 -10.45 12.32 -32.25
C TYR A 134 -9.26 12.49 -31.32
N VAL A 135 -9.17 13.64 -30.66
CA VAL A 135 -8.09 13.98 -29.71
C VAL A 135 -8.65 13.93 -28.29
N HIS A 136 -7.91 13.31 -27.39
CA HIS A 136 -8.20 13.29 -25.95
C HIS A 136 -7.07 13.95 -25.17
N GLN A 137 -7.42 14.57 -24.06
CA GLN A 137 -6.46 15.05 -23.06
C GLN A 137 -6.29 14.01 -21.97
N VAL A 138 -5.07 13.87 -21.48
CA VAL A 138 -4.66 12.89 -20.48
C VAL A 138 -3.62 13.51 -19.57
N MET A 139 -3.70 13.21 -18.28
CA MET A 139 -2.61 13.49 -17.35
C MET A 139 -1.70 12.27 -17.29
N VAL A 140 -0.43 12.43 -17.65
CA VAL A 140 0.59 11.38 -17.57
C VAL A 140 1.44 11.62 -16.34
N ILE A 141 1.57 10.62 -15.48
CA ILE A 141 2.38 10.69 -14.26
C ILE A 141 3.19 9.40 -14.17
N GLY A 142 4.48 9.48 -13.89
CA GLY A 142 5.25 8.25 -13.73
C GLY A 142 6.68 8.45 -13.30
N HIS A 143 7.32 7.33 -13.04
CA HIS A 143 8.72 7.31 -12.64
C HIS A 143 9.61 7.39 -13.88
N GLU A 144 10.68 8.18 -13.79
CA GLU A 144 11.70 8.30 -14.82
C GLU A 144 13.04 7.87 -14.23
N LYS A 145 13.56 6.75 -14.75
CA LYS A 145 14.84 6.18 -14.31
C LYS A 145 16.04 6.87 -14.96
N GLY A 146 15.84 7.46 -16.12
CA GLY A 146 16.90 7.87 -17.03
C GLY A 146 17.64 6.67 -17.62
N HIS A 147 18.78 6.95 -18.23
CA HIS A 147 19.66 5.95 -18.84
C HIS A 147 20.92 5.76 -17.97
N GLY A 148 20.73 5.49 -16.67
CA GLY A 148 21.82 5.40 -15.69
C GLY A 148 22.19 6.74 -15.03
N GLU A 149 21.28 7.71 -15.06
CA GLU A 149 21.51 9.04 -14.51
C GLU A 149 21.34 9.07 -12.99
N GLU A 150 22.40 9.39 -12.24
CA GLU A 150 22.38 9.42 -10.77
C GLU A 150 21.36 10.41 -10.20
N TYR A 151 21.17 11.57 -10.85
CA TYR A 151 20.27 12.61 -10.37
C TYR A 151 18.79 12.17 -10.34
N ARG A 152 18.43 11.12 -11.08
CA ARG A 152 17.09 10.49 -11.05
C ARG A 152 16.96 9.38 -10.02
N ASN A 153 18.01 9.10 -9.25
CA ASN A 153 18.05 8.04 -8.23
C ASN A 153 17.57 6.68 -8.77
N GLY A 154 17.81 6.38 -10.04
CA GLY A 154 17.33 5.14 -10.69
C GLY A 154 15.80 4.96 -10.68
N GLY A 155 15.03 6.05 -10.59
CA GLY A 155 13.57 6.03 -10.46
C GLY A 155 13.05 5.91 -9.02
N CYS A 156 13.93 5.93 -8.01
CA CYS A 156 13.53 6.02 -6.61
C CYS A 156 13.02 7.43 -6.29
N THR A 157 11.70 7.58 -6.21
CA THR A 157 11.08 8.88 -5.95
C THR A 157 11.13 9.29 -4.48
N ARG A 158 11.51 10.54 -4.25
CA ARG A 158 11.54 11.20 -2.95
C ARG A 158 10.12 11.67 -2.56
N PRO A 159 9.87 11.97 -1.28
CA PRO A 159 8.53 12.31 -0.82
C PRO A 159 7.92 13.51 -1.59
N TRP A 160 8.70 14.55 -1.88
CA TRP A 160 8.23 15.70 -2.65
C TRP A 160 7.91 15.39 -4.12
N GLY A 161 8.55 14.38 -4.74
CA GLY A 161 8.12 13.87 -6.04
C GLY A 161 6.75 13.19 -5.97
N ASN A 162 6.51 12.40 -4.92
CA ASN A 162 5.18 11.81 -4.68
C ASN A 162 4.11 12.86 -4.36
N GLU A 163 4.46 13.94 -3.66
CA GLU A 163 3.57 15.09 -3.44
C GLU A 163 3.24 15.78 -4.77
N LYS A 164 4.25 16.04 -5.62
CA LYS A 164 4.07 16.57 -6.98
C LYS A 164 3.07 15.71 -7.77
N ALA A 165 3.23 14.38 -7.74
CA ALA A 165 2.30 13.46 -8.38
C ALA A 165 0.86 13.65 -7.85
N MET A 166 0.67 13.64 -6.53
CA MET A 166 -0.65 13.82 -5.90
C MET A 166 -1.32 15.13 -6.30
N ARG A 167 -0.57 16.25 -6.29
CA ARG A 167 -1.08 17.55 -6.71
C ARG A 167 -1.64 17.53 -8.12
N TYR A 168 -0.96 16.89 -9.07
CA TYR A 168 -1.44 16.82 -10.45
C TYR A 168 -2.50 15.74 -10.68
N MET A 169 -2.64 14.75 -9.79
CA MET A 169 -3.83 13.90 -9.76
C MET A 169 -5.10 14.71 -9.46
N GLU A 170 -5.03 15.66 -8.53
CA GLU A 170 -6.15 16.56 -8.19
C GLU A 170 -6.46 17.54 -9.33
N VAL A 171 -5.43 18.01 -10.06
CA VAL A 171 -5.62 18.80 -11.29
C VAL A 171 -6.35 17.98 -12.34
N ALA A 172 -5.94 16.74 -12.59
CA ALA A 172 -6.60 15.86 -13.55
C ALA A 172 -8.07 15.59 -13.18
N GLU A 173 -8.36 15.40 -11.88
CA GLU A 173 -9.73 15.29 -11.39
C GLU A 173 -10.54 16.56 -11.61
N THR A 174 -9.94 17.73 -11.37
CA THR A 174 -10.60 19.04 -11.58
C THR A 174 -10.92 19.29 -13.04
N GLU A 175 -10.03 18.88 -13.95
CA GLU A 175 -10.22 19.01 -15.40
C GLU A 175 -11.12 17.90 -15.99
N GLY A 176 -11.43 16.85 -15.22
CA GLY A 176 -12.24 15.72 -15.69
C GLY A 176 -11.53 14.85 -16.74
N ILE A 177 -10.19 14.80 -16.72
CA ILE A 177 -9.38 14.03 -17.66
C ILE A 177 -8.80 12.77 -17.02
N PRO A 178 -8.66 11.66 -17.77
CA PRO A 178 -8.09 10.43 -17.25
C PRO A 178 -6.59 10.55 -16.94
N ILE A 179 -6.13 9.68 -16.04
CA ILE A 179 -4.73 9.61 -15.61
C ILE A 179 -4.09 8.32 -16.14
N HIS A 180 -2.95 8.46 -16.80
CA HIS A 180 -2.09 7.37 -17.24
C HIS A 180 -0.83 7.33 -16.37
N PHE A 181 -0.71 6.28 -15.56
CA PHE A 181 0.44 6.05 -14.68
C PHE A 181 1.49 5.14 -15.30
N TYR A 182 2.77 5.46 -15.09
CA TYR A 182 3.90 4.60 -15.46
C TYR A 182 4.75 4.27 -14.24
N VAL A 183 4.69 3.01 -13.81
CA VAL A 183 5.37 2.49 -12.61
C VAL A 183 6.70 1.85 -13.00
N PHE A 184 7.75 2.65 -12.88
CA PHE A 184 9.12 2.37 -13.36
C PHE A 184 10.10 2.66 -12.20
N THR A 185 9.86 2.05 -11.05
CA THR A 185 10.60 2.32 -9.81
C THR A 185 11.03 1.04 -9.09
N PRO A 186 12.26 0.98 -8.58
CA PRO A 186 12.71 -0.16 -7.78
C PRO A 186 12.23 -0.04 -6.33
N GLY A 187 11.71 1.12 -5.91
CA GLY A 187 11.19 1.41 -4.58
C GLY A 187 11.15 2.92 -4.31
N ALA A 188 10.58 3.33 -3.18
CA ALA A 188 10.63 4.75 -2.79
C ALA A 188 12.00 5.11 -2.21
N PHE A 189 12.43 6.36 -2.40
CA PHE A 189 13.64 6.86 -1.77
C PHE A 189 13.42 6.95 -0.24
N PRO A 190 14.20 6.23 0.57
CA PRO A 190 13.85 5.96 1.97
C PRO A 190 14.30 7.07 2.92
N ILE A 191 13.79 8.29 2.70
CA ILE A 191 14.05 9.45 3.54
C ILE A 191 12.87 9.74 4.47
N GLU A 192 13.17 10.04 5.72
CA GLU A 192 12.17 10.37 6.74
C GLU A 192 11.93 11.88 6.88
N ASP A 193 12.70 12.74 6.24
CA ASP A 193 12.51 14.18 6.36
C ASP A 193 11.16 14.63 5.82
N TYR A 194 10.56 15.64 6.48
CA TYR A 194 9.20 16.08 6.19
C TYR A 194 9.02 16.33 4.68
N PRO A 195 7.99 15.73 4.05
CA PRO A 195 6.84 15.06 4.66
C PRO A 195 7.05 13.60 5.09
N GLY A 196 8.15 12.96 4.72
CA GLY A 196 8.45 11.55 4.98
C GLY A 196 7.92 10.62 3.89
N ALA A 197 8.69 9.60 3.52
CA ALA A 197 8.33 8.68 2.43
C ALA A 197 7.02 7.92 2.73
N ALA A 198 6.89 7.33 3.92
CA ALA A 198 5.69 6.59 4.30
C ALA A 198 4.44 7.50 4.30
N GLN A 199 4.56 8.68 4.90
CA GLN A 199 3.46 9.62 5.08
C GLN A 199 2.94 10.10 3.73
N GLN A 200 3.84 10.41 2.78
CA GLN A 200 3.40 10.87 1.47
C GLN A 200 2.80 9.72 0.64
N ILE A 201 3.34 8.51 0.68
CA ILE A 201 2.72 7.34 0.01
C ILE A 201 1.31 7.10 0.57
N ALA A 202 1.13 7.20 1.90
CA ALA A 202 -0.18 7.06 2.52
C ALA A 202 -1.17 8.13 2.03
N ARG A 203 -0.74 9.39 1.91
CA ARG A 203 -1.57 10.48 1.36
C ARG A 203 -1.95 10.23 -0.09
N ASN A 204 -1.00 9.80 -0.92
CA ASN A 204 -1.25 9.46 -2.32
C ASN A 204 -2.30 8.34 -2.45
N LEU A 205 -2.13 7.24 -1.72
CA LEU A 205 -3.10 6.12 -1.70
C LEU A 205 -4.48 6.58 -1.21
N TYR A 206 -4.52 7.46 -0.22
CA TYR A 206 -5.77 8.01 0.31
C TYR A 206 -6.50 8.89 -0.71
N ALA A 207 -5.78 9.66 -1.52
CA ALA A 207 -6.32 10.46 -2.62
C ALA A 207 -6.81 9.55 -3.78
N LEU A 208 -5.97 8.62 -4.25
CA LEU A 208 -6.27 7.67 -5.33
C LEU A 208 -7.56 6.86 -5.07
N ALA A 209 -7.85 6.54 -3.81
CA ALA A 209 -9.06 5.85 -3.42
C ALA A 209 -10.36 6.58 -3.81
N LYS A 210 -10.32 7.90 -4.04
CA LYS A 210 -11.51 8.74 -4.30
C LYS A 210 -11.47 9.63 -5.53
N LEU A 211 -10.40 9.62 -6.32
CA LEU A 211 -10.35 10.35 -7.59
C LEU A 211 -11.48 9.93 -8.54
N ARG A 212 -12.24 10.89 -9.06
CA ARG A 212 -13.44 10.62 -9.89
C ARG A 212 -13.16 10.42 -11.38
N VAL A 213 -11.88 10.46 -11.78
CA VAL A 213 -11.44 10.23 -13.16
C VAL A 213 -10.96 8.79 -13.38
N PRO A 214 -11.03 8.26 -14.63
CA PRO A 214 -10.46 6.96 -14.97
C PRO A 214 -8.95 6.91 -14.76
N ILE A 215 -8.44 5.81 -14.19
CA ILE A 215 -7.02 5.62 -13.91
C ILE A 215 -6.52 4.32 -14.55
N VAL A 216 -5.49 4.42 -15.38
CA VAL A 216 -4.80 3.26 -15.98
C VAL A 216 -3.32 3.33 -15.62
N SER A 217 -2.72 2.21 -15.22
CA SER A 217 -1.28 2.14 -14.93
C SER A 217 -0.59 1.09 -15.78
N LEU A 218 0.63 1.36 -16.24
CA LEU A 218 1.55 0.39 -16.83
C LEU A 218 2.74 0.15 -15.89
N ILE A 219 3.04 -1.11 -15.60
CA ILE A 219 4.17 -1.51 -14.76
C ILE A 219 5.28 -2.09 -15.63
N SER A 220 6.46 -1.48 -15.57
CA SER A 220 7.72 -2.06 -16.07
C SER A 220 8.59 -2.50 -14.89
N GLU A 221 8.70 -1.65 -13.88
CA GLU A 221 9.37 -1.95 -12.62
C GLU A 221 8.50 -1.51 -11.45
N GLY A 222 8.05 -2.46 -10.64
CA GLY A 222 7.21 -2.19 -9.49
C GLY A 222 7.86 -2.60 -8.17
N GLY A 223 8.52 -1.67 -7.49
CA GLY A 223 9.06 -1.84 -6.15
C GLY A 223 8.09 -1.47 -5.01
N SER A 224 7.43 -2.47 -4.42
CA SER A 224 6.75 -2.39 -3.12
C SER A 224 5.84 -1.15 -2.96
N GLY A 225 5.93 -0.46 -1.82
CA GLY A 225 5.17 0.76 -1.54
C GLY A 225 5.49 1.94 -2.46
N GLY A 226 6.71 2.01 -3.04
CA GLY A 226 7.06 3.05 -4.02
C GLY A 226 6.24 2.91 -5.30
N ALA A 227 6.05 1.68 -5.77
CA ALA A 227 5.16 1.39 -6.90
C ALA A 227 3.70 1.77 -6.59
N GLU A 228 3.21 1.45 -5.39
CA GLU A 228 1.84 1.75 -4.99
C GLU A 228 1.56 3.24 -4.77
N ALA A 229 2.59 4.09 -4.63
CA ALA A 229 2.44 5.54 -4.52
C ALA A 229 1.68 6.17 -5.71
N ILE A 230 1.78 5.55 -6.89
CA ILE A 230 1.02 5.90 -8.10
C ILE A 230 0.42 4.67 -8.82
N GLY A 231 0.51 3.48 -8.21
CA GLY A 231 0.11 2.21 -8.82
C GLY A 231 -1.36 1.83 -8.63
N MET A 232 -2.09 2.52 -7.75
CA MET A 232 -3.52 2.27 -7.53
C MET A 232 -4.37 2.79 -8.71
N SER A 233 -4.80 1.88 -9.58
CA SER A 233 -5.54 2.17 -10.82
C SER A 233 -6.77 1.27 -11.03
N ASP A 234 -7.66 1.69 -11.93
CA ASP A 234 -8.85 0.95 -12.36
C ASP A 234 -8.48 -0.22 -13.28
N ILE A 235 -7.42 -0.06 -14.08
CA ILE A 235 -6.75 -1.14 -14.83
C ILE A 235 -5.23 -1.05 -14.64
N ARG A 236 -4.62 -2.18 -14.27
CA ARG A 236 -3.19 -2.40 -14.11
C ARG A 236 -2.67 -3.26 -15.27
N LEU A 237 -1.93 -2.64 -16.17
CA LEU A 237 -1.15 -3.30 -17.21
C LEU A 237 0.27 -3.56 -16.70
N MET A 238 0.91 -4.60 -17.23
CA MET A 238 2.31 -4.90 -16.94
C MET A 238 3.00 -5.40 -18.20
N LEU A 239 4.22 -4.93 -18.45
CA LEU A 239 5.02 -5.45 -19.57
C LEU A 239 5.46 -6.90 -19.29
N SER A 240 5.60 -7.74 -20.32
CA SER A 240 5.89 -9.18 -20.15
C SER A 240 7.21 -9.47 -19.45
N HIS A 241 8.22 -8.65 -19.66
CA HIS A 241 9.53 -8.72 -18.99
C HIS A 241 9.62 -7.70 -17.85
N GLY A 242 8.52 -7.06 -17.47
CA GLY A 242 8.48 -6.25 -16.27
C GLY A 242 8.50 -7.13 -15.01
N TYR A 243 8.84 -6.53 -13.87
CA TYR A 243 8.65 -7.16 -12.56
C TYR A 243 7.81 -6.29 -11.63
N TYR A 244 7.06 -6.94 -10.75
CA TYR A 244 6.35 -6.29 -9.65
C TYR A 244 6.54 -7.15 -8.40
N SER A 245 7.06 -6.54 -7.33
CA SER A 245 7.53 -7.25 -6.15
C SER A 245 7.26 -6.49 -4.85
N VAL A 246 7.17 -7.24 -3.76
CA VAL A 246 7.07 -6.74 -2.38
C VAL A 246 8.36 -6.17 -1.82
N ILE A 247 9.49 -6.63 -2.34
CA ILE A 247 10.84 -6.21 -1.97
C ILE A 247 11.77 -6.54 -3.14
N SER A 248 12.92 -5.85 -3.25
CA SER A 248 13.94 -6.25 -4.20
C SER A 248 14.45 -7.68 -3.90
N PRO A 249 14.86 -8.47 -4.90
CA PRO A 249 15.45 -9.79 -4.67
C PRO A 249 16.66 -9.74 -3.72
N GLU A 250 17.46 -8.69 -3.82
CA GLU A 250 18.62 -8.44 -2.96
C GLU A 250 18.17 -8.23 -1.50
N GLY A 251 17.13 -7.43 -1.28
CA GLY A 251 16.56 -7.19 0.04
C GLY A 251 15.94 -8.46 0.66
N ALA A 252 15.27 -9.29 -0.15
CA ALA A 252 14.77 -10.58 0.31
C ALA A 252 15.90 -11.53 0.70
N ALA A 253 16.94 -11.63 -0.12
CA ALA A 253 18.09 -12.49 0.13
C ALA A 253 18.87 -12.04 1.37
N ALA A 254 19.03 -10.73 1.57
CA ALA A 254 19.60 -10.14 2.78
C ALA A 254 18.84 -10.55 4.06
N ILE A 255 17.50 -10.50 4.01
CA ILE A 255 16.63 -10.86 5.14
C ILE A 255 16.64 -12.37 5.40
N GLU A 256 16.44 -13.19 4.38
CA GLU A 256 16.35 -14.65 4.51
C GLU A 256 17.72 -15.27 4.88
N GLY A 257 18.80 -14.76 4.29
CA GLY A 257 20.17 -15.18 4.59
C GLY A 257 20.71 -14.65 5.92
N LYS A 258 20.00 -13.73 6.59
CA LYS A 258 20.49 -13.01 7.78
C LYS A 258 21.89 -12.43 7.58
N ILE A 259 22.15 -11.95 6.36
CA ILE A 259 23.45 -11.43 5.93
C ILE A 259 23.76 -10.19 6.78
N LYS A 260 24.98 -10.06 7.31
CA LYS A 260 25.34 -8.88 8.11
C LYS A 260 25.56 -7.68 7.20
N GLU A 261 25.55 -6.49 7.79
CA GLU A 261 25.83 -5.26 7.09
C GLU A 261 27.24 -5.29 6.47
N GLY A 262 27.36 -4.95 5.18
CA GLY A 262 28.62 -4.98 4.42
C GLY A 262 29.00 -6.33 3.78
N GLU A 263 28.29 -7.42 4.10
CA GLU A 263 28.52 -8.72 3.46
C GLU A 263 27.79 -8.82 2.11
N LYS A 264 28.43 -9.41 1.10
CA LYS A 264 27.81 -9.66 -0.21
C LYS A 264 26.80 -10.81 -0.13
N VAL A 265 25.66 -10.62 -0.78
CA VAL A 265 24.64 -11.66 -0.93
C VAL A 265 25.16 -12.75 -1.90
N PRO A 266 25.14 -14.04 -1.51
CA PRO A 266 25.48 -15.12 -2.42
C PRO A 266 24.54 -15.17 -3.65
N LYS A 267 25.11 -15.39 -4.85
CA LYS A 267 24.34 -15.41 -6.11
C LYS A 267 23.22 -16.46 -6.10
N ASP A 268 23.50 -17.67 -5.61
CA ASP A 268 22.50 -18.74 -5.52
C ASP A 268 21.31 -18.35 -4.64
N LEU A 269 21.57 -17.61 -3.54
CA LEU A 269 20.52 -17.13 -2.65
C LEU A 269 19.69 -16.02 -3.29
N LEU A 270 20.33 -15.14 -4.06
CA LEU A 270 19.65 -14.10 -4.84
C LEU A 270 18.70 -14.70 -5.87
N THR A 271 19.20 -15.60 -6.72
CA THR A 271 18.40 -16.31 -7.74
C THR A 271 17.28 -17.12 -7.08
N PHE A 272 17.57 -17.79 -5.96
CA PHE A 272 16.55 -18.47 -5.16
C PHE A 272 15.45 -17.51 -4.69
N CYS A 273 15.80 -16.38 -4.08
CA CYS A 273 14.83 -15.42 -3.58
C CYS A 273 14.02 -14.77 -4.71
N ALA A 274 14.67 -14.39 -5.82
CA ALA A 274 14.00 -13.84 -7.01
C ALA A 274 12.90 -14.79 -7.51
N LYS A 275 13.18 -16.10 -7.54
CA LYS A 275 12.20 -17.14 -7.91
C LYS A 275 11.09 -17.28 -6.89
N GLN A 276 11.41 -17.30 -5.60
CA GLN A 276 10.41 -17.50 -4.53
C GLN A 276 9.43 -16.33 -4.38
N LEU A 277 9.82 -15.12 -4.75
CA LEU A 277 8.99 -13.92 -4.61
C LEU A 277 7.84 -13.82 -5.63
N SER A 278 7.81 -14.66 -6.68
CA SER A 278 6.78 -14.65 -7.73
C SER A 278 6.59 -13.27 -8.38
N ILE A 279 7.68 -12.70 -8.90
CA ILE A 279 7.76 -11.29 -9.32
C ILE A 279 7.38 -11.03 -10.78
N THR A 280 7.25 -12.07 -11.60
CA THR A 280 7.09 -11.94 -13.06
C THR A 280 5.70 -11.43 -13.45
N ALA A 281 5.52 -11.01 -14.70
CA ALA A 281 4.21 -10.60 -15.22
C ALA A 281 3.18 -11.74 -15.15
N GLN A 282 3.58 -12.97 -15.48
CA GLN A 282 2.73 -14.16 -15.43
C GLN A 282 2.32 -14.50 -13.99
N ASP A 283 3.24 -14.37 -13.04
CA ASP A 283 2.94 -14.54 -11.62
C ASP A 283 1.90 -13.52 -11.16
N ASN A 284 2.13 -12.24 -11.44
CA ASN A 284 1.24 -11.17 -11.01
C ASN A 284 -0.16 -11.28 -11.64
N LEU A 285 -0.26 -11.75 -12.89
CA LEU A 285 -1.55 -12.03 -13.52
C LEU A 285 -2.28 -13.18 -12.81
N ARG A 286 -1.57 -14.27 -12.52
CA ARG A 286 -2.10 -15.43 -11.76
C ARG A 286 -2.54 -15.02 -10.35
N LEU A 287 -1.79 -14.15 -9.69
CA LEU A 287 -2.08 -13.61 -8.35
C LEU A 287 -3.19 -12.54 -8.37
N LYS A 288 -3.66 -12.12 -9.56
CA LYS A 288 -4.69 -11.09 -9.77
C LYS A 288 -4.30 -9.73 -9.19
N THR A 289 -3.00 -9.43 -9.17
CA THR A 289 -2.45 -8.12 -8.75
C THR A 289 -2.33 -7.16 -9.93
N ILE A 290 -2.35 -7.69 -11.16
CA ILE A 290 -2.51 -6.96 -12.43
C ILE A 290 -3.71 -7.49 -13.21
N ASP A 291 -4.17 -6.74 -14.20
CA ASP A 291 -5.32 -7.09 -15.04
C ASP A 291 -4.91 -7.66 -16.41
N ARG A 292 -3.78 -7.23 -16.99
CA ARG A 292 -3.33 -7.67 -18.33
C ARG A 292 -1.82 -7.53 -18.51
N ILE A 293 -1.25 -8.44 -19.29
CA ILE A 293 0.15 -8.40 -19.73
C ILE A 293 0.22 -7.78 -21.14
N VAL A 294 1.15 -6.84 -21.34
CA VAL A 294 1.51 -6.32 -22.65
C VAL A 294 2.79 -7.03 -23.10
N PRO A 295 2.76 -7.79 -24.22
CA PRO A 295 3.92 -8.51 -24.71
C PRO A 295 5.01 -7.54 -25.19
N GLU A 296 6.25 -7.90 -24.93
CA GLU A 296 7.45 -7.19 -25.35
C GLU A 296 8.19 -7.95 -26.46
N PRO A 297 9.10 -7.28 -27.19
CA PRO A 297 10.07 -7.96 -28.06
C PRO A 297 11.00 -8.89 -27.26
N VAL A 298 11.77 -9.69 -28.01
CA VAL A 298 12.78 -10.61 -27.47
C VAL A 298 13.75 -9.86 -26.55
N LEU A 299 13.93 -10.38 -25.33
CA LEU A 299 14.71 -9.81 -24.24
C LEU A 299 14.24 -8.43 -23.74
N GLY A 300 12.98 -8.07 -24.00
CA GLY A 300 12.37 -6.85 -23.49
C GLY A 300 12.65 -5.61 -24.35
N ALA A 301 11.83 -4.59 -24.19
CA ALA A 301 11.89 -3.41 -25.04
C ALA A 301 12.99 -2.41 -24.67
N ARG A 302 13.58 -1.87 -25.73
CA ARG A 302 14.57 -0.80 -25.79
C ARG A 302 13.96 0.46 -26.43
N ARG A 303 14.72 1.55 -26.35
CA ARG A 303 14.28 2.90 -26.77
C ARG A 303 13.68 2.97 -28.18
N ASP A 304 14.17 2.17 -29.12
CA ASP A 304 13.82 2.20 -30.54
C ASP A 304 12.77 1.14 -30.95
N ASP A 305 12.15 0.46 -29.98
CA ASP A 305 11.07 -0.50 -30.24
C ASP A 305 9.72 0.18 -30.54
N PHE A 306 9.66 0.87 -31.68
CA PHE A 306 8.47 1.60 -32.15
C PHE A 306 7.23 0.70 -32.33
N ALA A 307 7.43 -0.59 -32.56
CA ALA A 307 6.34 -1.56 -32.60
C ALA A 307 5.65 -1.70 -31.24
N LEU A 308 6.41 -1.84 -30.16
CA LEU A 308 5.86 -1.84 -28.80
C LEU A 308 5.24 -0.49 -28.47
N LEU A 309 5.90 0.62 -28.78
CA LEU A 309 5.37 1.96 -28.47
C LEU A 309 3.99 2.20 -29.14
N ARG A 310 3.83 1.74 -30.40
CA ARG A 310 2.54 1.76 -31.09
C ARG A 310 1.50 0.87 -30.39
N GLN A 311 1.90 -0.32 -29.96
CA GLN A 311 1.03 -1.22 -29.21
C GLN A 311 0.64 -0.64 -27.85
N LEU A 312 1.56 0.02 -27.14
CA LEU A 312 1.30 0.70 -25.88
C LEU A 312 0.28 1.81 -26.05
N ARG A 313 0.38 2.62 -27.11
CA ARG A 313 -0.64 3.62 -27.44
C ARG A 313 -2.03 2.99 -27.53
N TYR A 314 -2.14 1.88 -28.27
CA TYR A 314 -3.40 1.16 -28.40
C TYR A 314 -3.90 0.62 -27.06
N GLU A 315 -3.05 -0.04 -26.28
CA GLU A 315 -3.44 -0.65 -25.00
C GLU A 315 -3.82 0.39 -23.94
N MET A 316 -3.16 1.56 -23.89
CA MET A 316 -3.54 2.65 -22.98
C MET A 316 -4.93 3.21 -23.33
N ILE A 317 -5.22 3.47 -24.61
CA ILE A 317 -6.54 3.93 -25.06
C ILE A 317 -7.60 2.86 -24.76
N ARG A 318 -7.30 1.60 -25.09
CA ARG A 318 -8.20 0.46 -24.87
C ARG A 318 -8.53 0.26 -23.40
N ALA A 319 -7.53 0.35 -22.51
CA ALA A 319 -7.74 0.23 -21.07
C ALA A 319 -8.62 1.39 -20.56
N THR A 320 -8.35 2.63 -20.98
CA THR A 320 -9.17 3.78 -20.58
C THR A 320 -10.61 3.66 -21.07
N ASP A 321 -10.80 3.22 -22.32
CA ASP A 321 -12.13 2.89 -22.87
C ASP A 321 -12.84 1.82 -22.03
N GLU A 322 -12.14 0.75 -21.63
CA GLU A 322 -12.71 -0.34 -20.83
C GLU A 322 -13.17 0.16 -19.45
N VAL A 323 -12.38 1.03 -18.79
CA VAL A 323 -12.76 1.65 -17.52
C VAL A 323 -14.04 2.47 -17.69
N VAL A 324 -14.07 3.37 -18.67
CA VAL A 324 -15.22 4.24 -18.93
C VAL A 324 -16.46 3.41 -19.27
N LEU A 325 -16.34 2.38 -20.10
CA LEU A 325 -17.46 1.52 -20.49
C LEU A 325 -18.06 0.74 -19.31
N LYS A 326 -17.25 0.31 -18.34
CA LYS A 326 -17.74 -0.39 -17.14
C LYS A 326 -18.64 0.51 -16.27
N THR A 327 -18.53 1.83 -16.39
CA THR A 327 -19.38 2.79 -15.65
C THR A 327 -20.75 3.03 -16.31
N LYS A 328 -20.87 2.74 -17.62
CA LYS A 328 -22.10 2.96 -18.39
C LYS A 328 -23.18 1.93 -18.02
N SER A 329 -24.43 2.35 -17.95
CA SER A 329 -25.55 1.53 -17.43
C SER A 329 -26.10 0.47 -18.41
N PHE A 330 -25.85 0.62 -19.71
CA PHE A 330 -26.47 -0.22 -20.74
C PHE A 330 -25.78 -1.59 -20.90
N ARG A 331 -26.59 -2.66 -20.89
CA ARG A 331 -26.13 -4.06 -21.04
C ARG A 331 -25.45 -4.38 -22.39
N THR A 332 -25.70 -3.57 -23.43
CA THR A 332 -25.18 -3.76 -24.79
C THR A 332 -23.65 -3.62 -24.90
N PHE A 333 -23.00 -2.95 -23.95
CA PHE A 333 -21.54 -2.71 -23.98
C PHE A 333 -20.68 -3.93 -23.60
N ARG A 334 -21.26 -4.92 -22.91
CA ARG A 334 -20.55 -6.18 -22.58
C ARG A 334 -20.23 -7.02 -23.83
N ALA A 335 -21.11 -6.97 -24.84
CA ALA A 335 -20.89 -7.60 -26.14
C ALA A 335 -19.83 -6.87 -26.98
N TYR A 336 -19.64 -5.56 -26.76
CA TYR A 336 -18.60 -4.76 -27.42
C TYR A 336 -17.19 -5.10 -26.91
N ALA A 337 -17.01 -5.27 -25.60
CA ALA A 337 -15.73 -5.72 -25.03
C ALA A 337 -15.25 -7.06 -25.63
N ILE A 338 -16.18 -7.99 -25.88
CA ILE A 338 -15.91 -9.29 -26.55
C ILE A 338 -15.52 -9.10 -28.03
N LYS A 339 -16.04 -8.07 -28.70
CA LYS A 339 -15.74 -7.80 -30.12
C LYS A 339 -14.35 -7.18 -30.33
N GLN A 340 -13.83 -6.46 -29.34
CA GLN A 340 -12.50 -5.83 -29.39
C GLN A 340 -11.32 -6.83 -29.28
N GLU A 341 -11.49 -7.98 -28.62
CA GLU A 341 -10.49 -9.05 -28.62
C GLU A 341 -10.15 -9.52 -30.05
N LYS A 342 -11.13 -9.52 -30.94
CA LYS A 342 -10.96 -9.86 -32.36
C LYS A 342 -10.40 -8.70 -33.22
N ALA A 343 -10.39 -7.46 -32.71
CA ALA A 343 -9.91 -6.29 -33.44
C ALA A 343 -8.40 -6.08 -33.32
N ALA A 344 -7.76 -6.65 -32.28
CA ALA A 344 -6.28 -6.62 -32.14
C ALA A 344 -5.56 -7.28 -33.33
N GLU A 345 -6.24 -8.17 -34.07
CA GLU A 345 -5.74 -8.76 -35.32
C GLU A 345 -5.86 -7.83 -36.54
N ARG A 346 -6.48 -6.64 -36.41
CA ARG A 346 -6.79 -5.72 -37.53
C ARG A 346 -6.28 -4.30 -37.25
N ASN A 347 -5.02 -4.02 -37.62
CA ASN A 347 -4.47 -2.68 -37.88
C ASN A 347 -4.61 -1.57 -36.79
N TYR A 348 -4.83 -1.90 -35.51
CA TYR A 348 -4.91 -0.91 -34.42
C TYR A 348 -5.95 0.22 -34.62
N GLU A 349 -7.00 -0.02 -35.42
CA GLU A 349 -8.10 0.93 -35.61
C GLU A 349 -9.24 0.68 -34.61
N PHE A 350 -9.87 1.77 -34.14
CA PHE A 350 -10.99 1.70 -33.21
C PHE A 350 -12.34 1.81 -33.94
N ASP A 351 -13.29 0.94 -33.61
CA ASP A 351 -14.61 0.92 -34.27
C ASP A 351 -15.55 2.04 -33.78
N ILE A 352 -15.41 2.47 -32.52
CA ILE A 352 -16.33 3.39 -31.84
C ILE A 352 -15.55 4.46 -31.07
N TYR A 353 -16.05 5.69 -31.14
CA TYR A 353 -15.56 6.78 -30.31
C TYR A 353 -16.28 6.77 -28.94
N ILE A 354 -15.49 6.68 -27.88
CA ILE A 354 -15.92 6.74 -26.47
C ILE A 354 -15.42 8.04 -25.84
N ARG A 355 -16.34 8.90 -25.41
CA ARG A 355 -15.99 10.09 -24.64
C ARG A 355 -15.55 9.68 -23.23
N TRP A 356 -14.39 10.18 -22.78
CA TRP A 356 -13.80 9.81 -21.49
C TRP A 356 -14.31 10.63 -20.31
N GLU A 357 -14.99 11.74 -20.57
CA GLU A 357 -15.71 12.48 -19.53
C GLU A 357 -16.83 11.64 -18.93
N LEU A 358 -16.92 11.66 -17.61
CA LEU A 358 -17.92 10.94 -16.84
C LEU A 358 -18.99 11.90 -16.33
N THR A 359 -20.23 11.42 -16.27
CA THR A 359 -21.31 12.10 -15.53
C THR A 359 -21.21 11.75 -14.04
N GLU A 360 -21.82 12.55 -13.16
CA GLU A 360 -21.81 12.32 -11.71
C GLU A 360 -22.24 10.87 -11.33
N GLY A 361 -23.29 10.34 -11.96
CA GLY A 361 -23.73 8.97 -11.71
C GLY A 361 -22.78 7.88 -12.25
N GLU A 362 -21.91 8.21 -13.20
CA GLU A 362 -20.85 7.34 -13.69
C GLU A 362 -19.60 7.42 -12.82
N GLU A 363 -19.26 8.60 -12.30
CA GLU A 363 -18.22 8.81 -11.27
C GLU A 363 -18.51 7.96 -10.03
N GLU A 364 -19.74 8.00 -9.51
CA GLU A 364 -20.14 7.16 -8.37
C GLU A 364 -19.97 5.67 -8.65
N ARG A 365 -20.31 5.22 -9.87
CA ARG A 365 -20.13 3.83 -10.28
C ARG A 365 -18.65 3.48 -10.43
N LEU A 366 -17.83 4.37 -10.96
CA LEU A 366 -16.38 4.21 -11.06
C LEU A 366 -15.79 3.96 -9.66
N LEU A 367 -16.08 4.85 -8.72
CA LEU A 367 -15.61 4.72 -7.33
C LEU A 367 -16.07 3.40 -6.69
N ARG A 368 -17.31 2.99 -6.93
CA ARG A 368 -17.83 1.70 -6.46
C ARG A 368 -17.09 0.52 -7.08
N LEU A 369 -16.83 0.56 -8.39
CA LEU A 369 -16.11 -0.51 -9.10
C LEU A 369 -14.66 -0.60 -8.62
N ARG A 370 -13.99 0.53 -8.44
CA ARG A 370 -12.63 0.61 -7.88
C ARG A 370 -12.57 0.01 -6.50
N SER A 371 -13.47 0.42 -5.60
CA SER A 371 -13.57 -0.18 -4.26
C SER A 371 -13.76 -1.70 -4.35
N LEU A 372 -14.72 -2.17 -5.15
CA LEU A 372 -14.96 -3.61 -5.32
C LEU A 372 -13.74 -4.37 -5.87
N LYS A 373 -12.96 -3.77 -6.77
CA LYS A 373 -11.72 -4.35 -7.31
C LYS A 373 -10.71 -4.59 -6.19
N TYR A 374 -10.31 -3.54 -5.48
CA TYR A 374 -9.27 -3.64 -4.44
C TYR A 374 -9.71 -4.46 -3.24
N ARG A 375 -11.00 -4.43 -2.89
CA ARG A 375 -11.53 -5.24 -1.80
C ARG A 375 -11.52 -6.74 -2.10
N LYS A 376 -11.56 -7.12 -3.38
CA LYS A 376 -11.42 -8.51 -3.84
C LYS A 376 -9.97 -8.98 -3.96
N MET A 377 -9.01 -8.07 -4.09
CA MET A 377 -7.59 -8.44 -4.15
C MET A 377 -7.16 -9.16 -2.85
N GLY A 378 -6.35 -10.20 -2.99
CA GLY A 378 -5.93 -11.07 -1.88
C GLY A 378 -7.02 -11.99 -1.32
N GLN A 379 -8.28 -11.93 -1.79
CA GLN A 379 -9.29 -12.91 -1.38
C GLN A 379 -8.96 -14.28 -1.97
N GLY A 380 -9.00 -15.32 -1.12
CA GLY A 380 -8.61 -16.68 -1.47
C GLY A 380 -7.13 -17.02 -1.19
N PHE A 381 -6.33 -16.02 -0.78
CA PHE A 381 -4.93 -16.22 -0.35
C PHE A 381 -4.78 -16.28 1.17
N TYR A 382 -5.84 -16.70 1.86
CA TYR A 382 -5.87 -16.95 3.31
C TYR A 382 -6.81 -18.12 3.58
N ASN A 383 -6.64 -18.78 4.73
CA ASN A 383 -7.57 -19.81 5.16
C ASN A 383 -8.75 -19.17 5.89
N GLU A 384 -9.97 -19.57 5.54
CA GLU A 384 -11.18 -19.23 6.26
C GLU A 384 -11.91 -20.53 6.60
N SER A 385 -11.64 -21.07 7.79
CA SER A 385 -12.21 -22.32 8.30
C SER A 385 -13.64 -22.10 8.77
N VAL A 386 -14.55 -21.83 7.83
CA VAL A 386 -15.95 -21.47 8.11
C VAL A 386 -16.86 -22.32 7.24
N THR A 387 -17.81 -23.02 7.87
CA THR A 387 -18.76 -23.85 7.14
C THR A 387 -19.73 -22.98 6.33
N TRP A 388 -20.37 -23.54 5.29
CA TRP A 388 -21.34 -22.80 4.49
C TRP A 388 -22.51 -22.21 5.33
N PRO A 389 -23.09 -22.95 6.29
CA PRO A 389 -24.08 -22.40 7.23
C PRO A 389 -23.59 -21.16 7.99
N ASP A 390 -22.35 -21.18 8.50
CA ASP A 390 -21.77 -20.05 9.24
C ASP A 390 -21.59 -18.81 8.35
N LYS A 391 -21.22 -18.99 7.07
CA LYS A 391 -21.14 -17.88 6.10
C LYS A 391 -22.51 -17.25 5.86
N VAL A 392 -23.56 -18.06 5.77
CA VAL A 392 -24.94 -17.58 5.62
C VAL A 392 -25.37 -16.84 6.89
N PHE A 393 -25.11 -17.41 8.06
CA PHE A 393 -25.44 -16.81 9.36
C PHE A 393 -24.75 -15.46 9.56
N LYS A 394 -23.45 -15.35 9.25
CA LYS A 394 -22.73 -14.07 9.33
C LYS A 394 -23.29 -13.03 8.36
N LYS A 395 -23.67 -13.45 7.16
CA LYS A 395 -24.26 -12.55 6.16
C LYS A 395 -25.66 -12.08 6.59
N THR A 396 -26.46 -12.94 7.21
CA THR A 396 -27.75 -12.55 7.78
C THR A 396 -27.56 -11.66 9.01
N GLU A 397 -26.61 -11.96 9.89
CA GLU A 397 -26.23 -11.10 11.01
C GLU A 397 -25.82 -9.70 10.54
N ASP A 398 -24.93 -9.60 9.55
CA ASP A 398 -24.51 -8.31 8.98
C ASP A 398 -25.68 -7.56 8.34
N ALA A 399 -26.60 -8.27 7.67
CA ALA A 399 -27.80 -7.66 7.09
C ALA A 399 -28.77 -7.15 8.17
N VAL A 400 -28.95 -7.92 9.24
CA VAL A 400 -29.75 -7.54 10.41
C VAL A 400 -29.12 -6.36 11.13
N LEU A 401 -27.80 -6.36 11.35
CA LEU A 401 -27.07 -5.23 11.95
C LEU A 401 -27.17 -3.99 11.07
N LYS A 402 -26.99 -4.12 9.75
CA LYS A 402 -27.20 -3.01 8.80
C LYS A 402 -28.62 -2.49 8.84
N GLY A 403 -29.62 -3.35 8.90
CA GLY A 403 -31.03 -2.97 9.03
C GLY A 403 -31.32 -2.29 10.36
N TYR A 404 -30.86 -2.86 11.47
CA TYR A 404 -31.03 -2.35 12.82
C TYR A 404 -30.37 -0.99 13.01
N TYR A 405 -29.07 -0.87 12.73
CA TYR A 405 -28.36 0.39 12.84
C TYR A 405 -28.78 1.38 11.75
N GLY A 406 -29.14 0.91 10.56
CA GLY A 406 -29.73 1.73 9.50
C GLY A 406 -31.04 2.38 9.93
N LEU A 407 -31.97 1.62 10.51
CA LEU A 407 -33.23 2.11 11.06
C LEU A 407 -33.00 3.01 12.27
N ARG A 408 -32.26 2.51 13.28
CA ARG A 408 -31.99 3.23 14.53
C ARG A 408 -31.40 4.61 14.24
N TYR A 409 -30.39 4.69 13.39
CA TYR A 409 -29.75 5.96 13.10
C TYR A 409 -30.41 6.74 11.95
N GLY A 410 -31.10 6.09 11.02
CA GLY A 410 -31.85 6.75 9.95
C GLY A 410 -33.02 7.56 10.50
N LEU A 411 -33.79 6.96 11.41
CA LEU A 411 -34.89 7.61 12.13
C LEU A 411 -34.38 8.76 13.02
N ILE A 412 -33.28 8.53 13.75
CA ILE A 412 -32.66 9.56 14.59
C ILE A 412 -32.11 10.71 13.73
N ARG A 413 -31.41 10.45 12.62
CA ARG A 413 -30.77 11.50 11.79
C ARG A 413 -31.78 12.41 11.09
N HIS A 414 -32.92 11.88 10.64
CA HIS A 414 -33.96 12.69 9.98
C HIS A 414 -34.58 13.68 10.97
N HIS A 415 -34.89 13.21 12.18
CA HIS A 415 -35.44 14.06 13.24
C HIS A 415 -34.39 15.03 13.79
N HIS A 416 -33.13 14.59 13.94
CA HIS A 416 -32.07 15.41 14.51
C HIS A 416 -31.60 16.53 13.58
N LYS A 417 -31.48 16.29 12.25
CA LYS A 417 -31.15 17.37 11.30
C LYS A 417 -32.26 18.41 11.17
N GLN A 418 -33.53 17.99 11.17
CA GLN A 418 -34.66 18.91 11.13
C GLN A 418 -34.73 19.75 12.42
N VAL A 419 -34.58 19.12 13.58
CA VAL A 419 -34.60 19.83 14.87
C VAL A 419 -33.39 20.75 15.04
N LYS A 420 -32.18 20.31 14.67
CA LYS A 420 -30.97 21.13 14.79
C LYS A 420 -30.98 22.33 13.85
N LYS A 421 -31.45 22.16 12.61
CA LYS A 421 -31.64 23.26 11.65
C LYS A 421 -32.66 24.28 12.17
N VAL A 422 -33.77 23.81 12.74
CA VAL A 422 -34.78 24.68 13.36
C VAL A 422 -34.22 25.40 14.60
N ILE A 423 -33.42 24.74 15.45
CA ILE A 423 -32.80 25.37 16.62
C ILE A 423 -31.75 26.40 16.22
N GLU A 424 -30.89 26.08 15.24
CA GLU A 424 -29.87 26.99 14.72
C GLU A 424 -30.51 28.21 14.04
N GLU A 425 -31.57 28.03 13.23
CA GLU A 425 -32.36 29.12 12.63
C GLU A 425 -33.08 29.97 13.70
N VAL A 426 -33.66 29.36 14.75
CA VAL A 426 -34.30 30.07 15.87
C VAL A 426 -33.29 30.82 16.74
N SER A 427 -32.04 30.33 16.83
CA SER A 427 -30.97 30.97 17.60
C SER A 427 -30.22 32.06 16.82
N GLY A 428 -30.15 31.94 15.49
CA GLY A 428 -29.43 32.83 14.60
C GLY A 428 -30.28 34.00 14.06
N GLU A 429 -31.58 33.79 13.85
CA GLU A 429 -32.48 34.81 13.31
C GLU A 429 -33.75 34.94 14.17
N GLY A 430 -33.87 36.07 14.86
CA GLY A 430 -34.97 36.34 15.76
C GLY A 430 -36.33 36.35 15.07
N SER A 431 -37.16 35.34 15.31
CA SER A 431 -38.61 35.48 15.26
C SER A 431 -39.30 34.62 16.33
N VAL A 432 -39.97 35.29 17.26
CA VAL A 432 -40.79 34.69 18.33
C VAL A 432 -41.92 33.81 17.75
N PHE A 433 -42.27 34.01 16.48
CA PHE A 433 -43.31 33.28 15.77
C PHE A 433 -42.96 31.80 15.49
N LEU A 434 -41.71 31.51 15.11
CA LEU A 434 -41.25 30.14 14.85
C LEU A 434 -41.22 29.29 16.12
N ARG A 435 -40.96 29.91 17.28
CA ARG A 435 -40.89 29.21 18.58
C ARG A 435 -42.24 28.64 19.03
N LYS A 436 -43.38 29.25 18.65
CA LYS A 436 -44.73 28.70 18.93
C LYS A 436 -45.08 27.51 18.05
N ILE A 437 -44.54 27.47 16.83
CA ILE A 437 -44.80 26.39 15.87
C ILE A 437 -43.87 25.19 16.14
N SER A 438 -42.63 25.45 16.60
CA SER A 438 -41.63 24.41 16.89
C SER A 438 -41.63 23.92 18.35
N SER A 439 -42.31 24.59 19.30
CA SER A 439 -42.35 24.16 20.71
C SER A 439 -42.86 22.73 20.94
N PRO A 440 -43.84 22.19 20.19
CA PRO A 440 -44.25 20.80 20.37
C PRO A 440 -43.16 19.82 19.93
N LEU A 441 -42.41 20.16 18.88
CA LEU A 441 -41.32 19.34 18.34
C LEU A 441 -40.07 19.39 19.23
N ILE A 442 -39.72 20.58 19.75
CA ILE A 442 -38.62 20.76 20.71
C ILE A 442 -38.98 20.08 22.04
N SER A 443 -40.21 20.22 22.53
CA SER A 443 -40.68 19.53 23.73
C SER A 443 -40.74 18.01 23.55
N ALA A 444 -41.13 17.51 22.38
CA ALA A 444 -41.06 16.08 22.05
C ALA A 444 -39.60 15.60 21.92
N TYR A 445 -38.70 16.40 21.36
CA TYR A 445 -37.27 16.12 21.34
C TYR A 445 -36.70 16.10 22.76
N ASP A 446 -36.99 17.09 23.60
CA ASP A 446 -36.56 17.13 25.00
C ASP A 446 -37.19 15.98 25.79
N PHE A 447 -38.41 15.54 25.49
CA PHE A 447 -39.03 14.37 26.10
C PHE A 447 -38.34 13.06 25.68
N ILE A 448 -37.98 12.91 24.39
CA ILE A 448 -37.26 11.74 23.87
C ILE A 448 -35.80 11.74 24.32
N ALA A 449 -35.13 12.90 24.32
CA ALA A 449 -33.77 13.10 24.79
C ALA A 449 -33.71 12.91 26.31
N ASN A 450 -34.67 13.43 27.08
CA ASN A 450 -34.76 13.15 28.51
C ASN A 450 -35.20 11.72 28.80
N SER A 451 -35.96 11.06 27.92
CA SER A 451 -36.28 9.64 28.06
C SER A 451 -35.10 8.75 27.68
N ALA A 452 -34.26 9.14 26.72
CA ALA A 452 -33.03 8.46 26.34
C ALA A 452 -31.94 8.70 27.39
N ALA A 453 -31.82 9.92 27.91
CA ALA A 453 -30.97 10.28 29.05
C ALA A 453 -31.46 9.60 30.33
N LYS A 454 -32.77 9.54 30.61
CA LYS A 454 -33.33 8.73 31.71
C LYS A 454 -33.16 7.24 31.50
N LYS A 455 -33.08 6.74 30.26
CA LYS A 455 -32.83 5.32 29.96
C LYS A 455 -31.33 5.01 30.03
N GLN A 456 -30.44 5.94 29.67
CA GLN A 456 -29.01 5.87 29.94
C GLN A 456 -28.72 5.96 31.44
N LEU A 457 -29.37 6.87 32.17
CA LEU A 457 -29.30 6.97 33.63
C LEU A 457 -29.97 5.79 34.33
N ARG A 458 -31.08 5.21 33.83
CA ARG A 458 -31.66 3.97 34.40
C ARG A 458 -30.86 2.72 34.06
N ILE A 459 -30.17 2.66 32.91
CA ILE A 459 -29.23 1.56 32.63
C ILE A 459 -27.96 1.73 33.47
N MET A 460 -27.60 2.96 33.86
CA MET A 460 -26.52 3.25 34.83
C MET A 460 -26.95 3.11 36.30
N ALA A 461 -28.24 3.25 36.63
CA ALA A 461 -28.76 3.18 38.00
C ALA A 461 -29.48 1.87 38.34
N ALA A 462 -29.71 0.98 37.37
CA ALA A 462 -30.29 -0.35 37.62
C ALA A 462 -29.23 -1.45 37.85
N SER A 463 -27.97 -1.08 38.11
CA SER A 463 -26.93 -1.99 38.60
C SER A 463 -26.52 -1.73 40.06
N SER A 464 -27.30 -0.95 40.82
CA SER A 464 -26.99 -0.70 42.23
C SER A 464 -28.24 -0.51 43.08
N THR A 465 -28.79 -1.60 43.61
CA THR A 465 -29.33 -1.66 44.99
C THR A 465 -29.71 -3.10 45.35
N GLY A 466 -28.81 -3.77 46.07
CA GLY A 466 -29.13 -4.84 47.01
C GLY A 466 -28.40 -4.50 48.30
N SER A 467 -29.15 -4.13 49.33
CA SER A 467 -28.66 -3.59 50.60
C SER A 467 -28.26 -4.70 51.58
N GLY A 468 -27.06 -4.55 52.17
CA GLY A 468 -26.77 -4.93 53.56
C GLY A 468 -26.10 -6.28 53.78
N ALA A 469 -24.77 -6.30 53.81
CA ALA A 469 -23.95 -7.06 54.77
C ALA A 469 -22.46 -6.71 54.55
N GLU A 470 -21.85 -6.17 55.60
CA GLU A 470 -20.40 -6.12 55.91
C GLU A 470 -19.44 -5.48 54.89
N GLU A 471 -18.66 -4.50 55.39
CA GLU A 471 -17.45 -3.99 54.77
C GLU A 471 -16.46 -5.15 54.55
N VAL A 472 -16.53 -5.77 53.38
CA VAL A 472 -15.41 -6.52 52.83
C VAL A 472 -14.60 -5.51 52.03
N MET A 473 -13.40 -5.19 52.52
CA MET A 473 -12.33 -4.68 51.66
C MET A 473 -12.19 -5.66 50.49
N GLU A 474 -12.80 -5.34 49.35
CA GLU A 474 -12.68 -6.16 48.15
C GLU A 474 -11.23 -6.15 47.69
N ASP A 475 -10.70 -7.37 47.65
CA ASP A 475 -9.35 -7.78 47.32
C ASP A 475 -8.83 -7.12 46.02
N TRP A 476 -7.69 -6.44 46.10
CA TRP A 476 -6.98 -5.83 44.97
C TRP A 476 -6.26 -6.87 44.09
N GLY A 477 -6.73 -8.11 44.04
CA GLY A 477 -6.14 -9.22 43.30
C GLY A 477 -6.92 -9.54 42.03
N ASP A 478 -6.61 -8.89 40.90
CA ASP A 478 -6.79 -9.45 39.53
C ASP A 478 -6.45 -8.44 38.40
N THR A 479 -5.36 -7.68 38.55
CA THR A 479 -4.78 -6.95 37.42
C THR A 479 -3.82 -7.91 36.72
N TYR A 480 -3.94 -8.11 35.41
CA TYR A 480 -3.03 -9.02 34.71
C TYR A 480 -1.59 -8.47 34.83
N VAL A 481 -0.77 -9.18 35.61
CA VAL A 481 0.65 -8.92 35.78
C VAL A 481 1.42 -9.76 34.75
N SER A 482 2.40 -9.14 34.10
CA SER A 482 3.22 -9.86 33.13
C SER A 482 3.96 -11.02 33.81
N PRO A 483 4.03 -12.21 33.20
CA PRO A 483 4.81 -13.32 33.75
C PRO A 483 6.29 -12.97 33.98
N LEU A 484 6.81 -11.97 33.25
CA LEU A 484 8.16 -11.45 33.43
C LEU A 484 8.39 -10.92 34.86
N ALA A 485 7.36 -10.45 35.55
CA ALA A 485 7.45 -9.98 36.93
C ALA A 485 7.84 -11.09 37.92
N ASN A 486 7.74 -12.37 37.54
CA ASN A 486 8.16 -13.49 38.39
C ASN A 486 9.66 -13.78 38.29
N GLU A 487 10.40 -13.11 37.40
CA GLU A 487 11.84 -13.28 37.26
C GLU A 487 12.58 -12.40 38.27
N ASP A 488 13.20 -13.00 39.29
CA ASP A 488 14.03 -12.27 40.25
C ASP A 488 15.41 -11.94 39.66
N ARG A 489 15.48 -10.81 38.97
CA ARG A 489 16.73 -10.26 38.42
C ARG A 489 16.65 -8.74 38.24
N THR A 490 17.80 -8.12 38.02
CA THR A 490 17.89 -6.71 37.63
C THR A 490 18.17 -6.57 36.13
N VAL A 491 17.71 -5.47 35.55
CA VAL A 491 18.00 -5.07 34.16
C VAL A 491 18.41 -3.61 34.09
N SER A 492 19.47 -3.33 33.33
CA SER A 492 19.91 -1.96 33.09
C SER A 492 19.06 -1.31 31.99
N CYS A 493 18.67 -0.06 32.19
CA CYS A 493 17.96 0.70 31.17
C CYS A 493 18.85 0.96 29.94
N PRO A 494 18.35 0.77 28.70
CA PRO A 494 19.10 1.13 27.49
C PRO A 494 19.57 2.59 27.46
N ASN A 495 18.83 3.46 28.15
CA ASN A 495 19.08 4.88 28.26
C ASN A 495 19.92 5.27 29.50
N ALA A 496 20.43 4.30 30.27
CA ALA A 496 21.16 4.55 31.52
C ALA A 496 22.38 5.47 31.31
N ARG A 497 23.15 5.26 30.24
CA ARG A 497 24.31 6.11 29.92
C ARG A 497 23.94 7.58 29.68
N LYS A 498 22.74 7.84 29.19
CA LYS A 498 22.28 9.19 28.82
C LYS A 498 21.59 9.92 29.97
N TYR A 499 20.83 9.21 30.81
CA TYR A 499 20.00 9.81 31.86
C TYR A 499 20.38 9.37 33.29
N GLY A 500 21.47 8.61 33.46
CA GLY A 500 21.91 8.12 34.77
C GLY A 500 20.91 7.17 35.43
N CYS A 501 20.19 6.36 34.65
CA CYS A 501 19.20 5.42 35.20
C CYS A 501 19.87 4.37 36.08
N LEU A 502 19.25 4.11 37.24
CA LEU A 502 19.58 2.97 38.09
C LEU A 502 19.17 1.65 37.43
N ASP A 503 19.78 0.56 37.89
CA ASP A 503 19.32 -0.78 37.54
C ASP A 503 17.91 -1.02 38.10
N LEU A 504 17.07 -1.65 37.29
CA LEU A 504 15.65 -1.84 37.58
C LEU A 504 15.42 -3.28 38.01
N TRP A 505 14.77 -3.48 39.15
CA TRP A 505 14.34 -4.82 39.58
C TRP A 505 13.14 -5.25 38.73
N VAL A 506 13.24 -6.41 38.11
CA VAL A 506 12.27 -6.91 37.10
C VAL A 506 10.86 -7.12 37.67
N PRO A 507 10.68 -7.64 38.89
CA PRO A 507 9.36 -7.74 39.53
C PRO A 507 8.65 -6.39 39.61
N ASP A 508 9.31 -5.34 40.11
CA ASP A 508 8.71 -4.01 40.17
C ASP A 508 8.48 -3.40 38.78
N LEU A 509 9.45 -3.56 37.88
CA LEU A 509 9.40 -2.99 36.54
C LEU A 509 8.13 -3.45 35.79
N TYR A 510 7.83 -4.75 35.81
CA TYR A 510 6.69 -5.31 35.09
C TYR A 510 5.43 -5.49 35.95
N GLY A 511 5.56 -5.59 37.27
CA GLY A 511 4.46 -5.70 38.22
C GLY A 511 3.79 -4.36 38.51
N GLU A 512 4.58 -3.34 38.87
CA GLU A 512 4.06 -2.06 39.33
C GLU A 512 4.17 -0.96 38.26
N PHE A 513 5.29 -0.93 37.53
CA PHE A 513 5.59 0.18 36.62
C PHE A 513 5.20 -0.06 35.17
N CYS A 514 4.44 -1.13 34.87
CA CYS A 514 3.92 -1.43 33.53
C CYS A 514 5.03 -1.51 32.44
N GLY A 515 6.22 -1.98 32.83
CA GLY A 515 7.41 -2.03 31.98
C GLY A 515 7.99 -0.66 31.68
N VAL A 516 7.79 0.35 32.53
CA VAL A 516 8.29 1.72 32.33
C VAL A 516 9.39 2.06 33.32
N CYS A 517 10.55 2.48 32.82
CA CYS A 517 11.64 2.99 33.66
C CYS A 517 11.18 4.26 34.38
N GLN A 518 11.20 4.26 35.71
CA GLN A 518 10.78 5.40 36.51
C GLN A 518 11.65 6.66 36.30
N ASN A 519 12.93 6.48 35.97
CA ASN A 519 13.87 7.61 35.81
C ASN A 519 13.71 8.33 34.47
N CYS A 520 13.84 7.61 33.34
CA CYS A 520 13.81 8.23 32.01
C CYS A 520 12.48 8.04 31.26
N GLY A 521 11.57 7.22 31.77
CA GLY A 521 10.32 6.87 31.10
C GLY A 521 10.50 5.96 29.89
N HIS A 522 11.59 5.20 29.78
CA HIS A 522 11.75 4.20 28.72
C HIS A 522 10.76 3.04 28.91
N HIS A 523 10.05 2.69 27.85
CA HIS A 523 9.08 1.60 27.81
C HIS A 523 9.77 0.34 27.31
N PHE A 524 9.90 -0.64 28.19
CA PHE A 524 10.32 -1.99 27.84
C PHE A 524 9.18 -2.72 27.12
N PRO A 525 9.49 -3.63 26.18
CA PRO A 525 8.48 -4.44 25.52
C PRO A 525 7.69 -5.29 26.52
N LEU A 526 6.37 -5.36 26.31
CA LEU A 526 5.47 -6.28 27.02
C LEU A 526 4.82 -7.23 26.02
N GLU A 527 4.37 -8.38 26.51
CA GLU A 527 3.55 -9.32 25.74
C GLU A 527 2.19 -8.72 25.38
N TYR A 528 1.63 -9.11 24.23
CA TYR A 528 0.41 -8.50 23.72
C TYR A 528 -0.81 -8.72 24.65
N GLN A 529 -0.80 -9.80 25.44
CA GLN A 529 -1.82 -10.15 26.43
C GLN A 529 -1.96 -9.08 27.51
N TRP A 530 -0.84 -8.48 27.93
CA TRP A 530 -0.86 -7.39 28.91
C TRP A 530 -1.73 -6.24 28.43
N TYR A 531 -1.63 -5.89 27.14
CA TYR A 531 -2.41 -4.81 26.56
C TYR A 531 -3.89 -5.15 26.43
N LEU A 532 -4.21 -6.38 26.05
CA LEU A 532 -5.60 -6.83 25.99
C LEU A 532 -6.28 -6.72 27.36
N GLN A 533 -5.60 -7.11 28.44
CA GLN A 533 -6.20 -7.13 29.77
C GLN A 533 -6.18 -5.76 30.48
N ASN A 534 -5.20 -4.89 30.19
CA ASN A 534 -5.00 -3.65 30.95
C ASN A 534 -5.46 -2.37 30.23
N LEU A 535 -5.58 -2.35 28.90
CA LEU A 535 -5.97 -1.11 28.18
C LEU A 535 -7.49 -0.89 28.11
N PHE A 536 -8.28 -1.96 28.19
CA PHE A 536 -9.73 -1.95 27.94
C PHE A 536 -10.52 -2.29 29.20
N ASP A 537 -11.83 -1.99 29.20
CA ASP A 537 -12.72 -2.30 30.32
C ASP A 537 -12.75 -3.82 30.55
N ARG A 538 -12.71 -4.25 31.81
CA ARG A 538 -12.77 -5.67 32.18
C ARG A 538 -14.00 -6.35 31.56
N GLY A 539 -13.79 -7.53 30.98
CA GLY A 539 -14.84 -8.32 30.32
C GLY A 539 -15.46 -7.67 29.08
N SER A 540 -14.88 -6.60 28.54
CA SER A 540 -15.42 -5.94 27.33
C SER A 540 -14.92 -6.52 26.01
N ILE A 541 -13.85 -7.31 26.05
CA ILE A 541 -13.21 -7.86 24.85
C ILE A 541 -14.01 -9.03 24.30
N HIS A 542 -14.49 -8.85 23.07
CA HIS A 542 -15.11 -9.92 22.28
C HIS A 542 -14.47 -9.99 20.91
N GLU A 543 -13.63 -10.99 20.71
CA GLU A 543 -12.92 -11.21 19.47
C GLU A 543 -13.85 -11.65 18.34
N PHE A 544 -13.49 -11.27 17.12
CA PHE A 544 -14.14 -11.73 15.89
C PHE A 544 -13.10 -11.94 14.80
N ASN A 545 -13.46 -12.67 13.74
CA ASN A 545 -12.55 -13.08 12.66
C ASN A 545 -11.34 -13.93 13.09
N GLY A 546 -11.34 -14.53 14.30
CA GLY A 546 -10.24 -15.39 14.77
C GLY A 546 -9.98 -16.60 13.85
N HIS A 547 -10.99 -17.03 13.11
CA HIS A 547 -10.95 -18.14 12.16
C HIS A 547 -10.24 -17.83 10.83
N ILE A 548 -9.89 -16.57 10.55
CA ILE A 548 -9.12 -16.20 9.34
C ILE A 548 -7.64 -16.37 9.66
N GLY A 549 -6.93 -17.19 8.88
CA GLY A 549 -5.53 -17.55 9.11
C GLY A 549 -4.64 -17.33 7.90
N SER A 550 -3.37 -17.04 8.16
CA SER A 550 -2.33 -16.97 7.13
C SER A 550 -2.04 -18.33 6.51
N ILE A 551 -1.69 -18.35 5.23
CA ILE A 551 -1.28 -19.55 4.49
C ILE A 551 -0.03 -19.28 3.65
N ASN A 552 0.56 -20.34 3.11
CA ASN A 552 1.60 -20.21 2.11
C ASN A 552 1.01 -19.89 0.72
N ALA A 553 0.68 -18.63 0.47
CA ALA A 553 -0.09 -18.17 -0.69
C ALA A 553 0.60 -18.39 -2.05
N ILE A 554 1.94 -18.41 -2.08
CA ILE A 554 2.74 -18.48 -3.31
C ILE A 554 3.72 -19.67 -3.29
N ASP A 555 3.44 -20.67 -2.46
CA ASP A 555 4.29 -21.86 -2.29
C ASP A 555 5.75 -21.53 -1.90
N TYR A 556 5.94 -20.46 -1.12
CA TYR A 556 7.24 -20.04 -0.63
C TYR A 556 7.89 -21.13 0.23
N GLN A 557 9.08 -21.58 -0.15
CA GLN A 557 9.74 -22.72 0.46
C GLN A 557 10.01 -22.52 1.95
N GLY A 558 9.58 -23.49 2.76
CA GLY A 558 9.75 -23.48 4.21
C GLY A 558 8.82 -22.51 4.96
N PHE A 559 7.98 -21.73 4.25
CA PHE A 559 7.10 -20.76 4.90
C PHE A 559 5.96 -21.43 5.69
N GLU A 560 5.41 -22.54 5.19
CA GLU A 560 4.42 -23.36 5.89
C GLU A 560 4.89 -23.77 7.30
N ASN A 561 6.16 -24.20 7.44
CA ASN A 561 6.75 -24.56 8.73
C ASN A 561 6.96 -23.33 9.64
N LYS A 562 7.25 -22.16 9.07
CA LYS A 562 7.31 -20.89 9.83
C LYS A 562 5.92 -20.54 10.38
N ILE A 563 4.86 -20.64 9.58
CA ILE A 563 3.47 -20.40 10.03
C ILE A 563 3.09 -21.38 11.15
N ARG A 564 3.30 -22.69 10.96
CA ARG A 564 2.94 -23.70 11.97
C ARG A 564 3.62 -23.47 13.31
N ARG A 565 4.90 -23.08 13.32
CA ARG A 565 5.62 -22.73 14.55
C ARG A 565 5.00 -21.54 15.26
N ASP A 566 4.63 -20.49 14.52
CA ASP A 566 4.00 -19.31 15.10
C ASP A 566 2.60 -19.63 15.63
N VAL A 567 1.84 -20.50 14.95
CA VAL A 567 0.54 -21.01 15.44
C VAL A 567 0.70 -21.77 16.76
N ILE A 568 1.67 -22.68 16.84
CA ILE A 568 1.94 -23.45 18.07
C ILE A 568 2.38 -22.52 19.21
N LYS A 569 3.26 -21.55 18.91
CA LYS A 569 3.79 -20.60 19.90
C LYS A 569 2.71 -19.68 20.46
N THR A 570 1.83 -19.17 19.59
CA THR A 570 0.90 -18.09 19.95
C THR A 570 -0.52 -18.55 20.21
N GLY A 571 -0.89 -19.75 19.74
CA GLY A 571 -2.28 -20.20 19.67
C GLY A 571 -3.12 -19.42 18.64
N ARG A 572 -2.50 -18.59 17.79
CA ARG A 572 -3.16 -17.70 16.83
C ARG A 572 -2.79 -18.08 15.39
N THR A 573 -3.72 -17.84 14.47
CA THR A 573 -3.57 -18.20 13.05
C THR A 573 -3.05 -17.06 12.16
N SER A 574 -2.87 -15.85 12.70
CA SER A 574 -2.41 -14.65 11.98
C SER A 574 -1.81 -13.62 12.94
N ALA A 575 -1.14 -12.59 12.41
CA ALA A 575 -0.57 -11.49 13.18
C ALA A 575 -1.55 -10.39 13.61
N MET A 576 -2.84 -10.51 13.27
CA MET A 576 -3.86 -9.52 13.62
C MET A 576 -4.99 -10.12 14.46
N ILE A 577 -5.33 -9.42 15.55
CA ILE A 577 -6.49 -9.70 16.40
C ILE A 577 -7.50 -8.58 16.20
N THR A 578 -8.76 -8.93 15.95
CA THR A 578 -9.85 -7.94 15.80
C THR A 578 -10.92 -8.22 16.84
N PHE A 579 -11.33 -7.19 17.57
CA PHE A 579 -12.25 -7.36 18.71
C PHE A 579 -13.09 -6.12 18.98
N HIS A 580 -14.23 -6.34 19.64
CA HIS A 580 -14.99 -5.30 20.33
C HIS A 580 -14.30 -5.00 21.65
N ALA A 581 -14.26 -3.73 22.05
CA ALA A 581 -13.80 -3.33 23.37
C ALA A 581 -14.61 -2.15 23.89
N ARG A 582 -14.43 -1.84 25.17
CA ARG A 582 -14.87 -0.59 25.79
C ARG A 582 -13.70 0.10 26.48
N VAL A 583 -13.72 1.43 26.49
CA VAL A 583 -12.81 2.27 27.28
C VAL A 583 -13.66 3.32 27.97
N GLU A 584 -13.70 3.26 29.29
CA GLU A 584 -14.52 4.15 30.13
C GLU A 584 -15.99 4.16 29.65
N GLY A 585 -16.53 2.97 29.34
CA GLY A 585 -17.90 2.80 28.83
C GLY A 585 -18.10 3.10 27.33
N ILE A 586 -17.17 3.76 26.64
CA ILE A 586 -17.28 4.03 25.20
C ILE A 586 -16.95 2.77 24.41
N SER A 587 -17.90 2.30 23.59
CA SER A 587 -17.71 1.12 22.74
C SER A 587 -16.95 1.43 21.46
N LEU A 588 -15.89 0.68 21.18
CA LEU A 588 -15.05 0.82 20.00
C LEU A 588 -14.78 -0.53 19.33
N ILE A 589 -14.30 -0.48 18.10
CA ILE A 589 -13.73 -1.63 17.38
C ILE A 589 -12.22 -1.48 17.37
N VAL A 590 -11.50 -2.56 17.63
CA VAL A 590 -10.04 -2.57 17.68
C VAL A 590 -9.49 -3.57 16.67
N ALA A 591 -8.47 -3.17 15.93
CA ALA A 591 -7.57 -4.05 15.19
C ALA A 591 -6.17 -3.93 15.81
N MET A 592 -5.65 -5.03 16.35
CA MET A 592 -4.34 -5.08 16.98
C MET A 592 -3.38 -5.92 16.15
N LEU A 593 -2.26 -5.32 15.72
CA LEU A 593 -1.12 -6.03 15.14
C LEU A 593 -0.15 -6.38 16.26
N PHE A 594 0.20 -7.66 16.42
CA PHE A 594 1.07 -8.12 17.51
C PHE A 594 2.33 -8.81 17.00
N ASN A 595 3.40 -8.68 17.79
CA ASN A 595 4.76 -9.06 17.41
C ASN A 595 4.94 -10.59 17.25
N ASP A 596 4.38 -11.39 18.15
CA ASP A 596 4.78 -12.80 18.29
C ASP A 596 4.49 -13.70 17.10
N PHE A 597 3.61 -13.28 16.19
CA PHE A 597 3.36 -13.94 14.92
C PHE A 597 4.05 -13.15 13.81
N ARG A 598 5.11 -13.71 13.22
CA ARG A 598 5.86 -13.11 12.11
C ARG A 598 6.18 -11.61 12.30
N ASN A 599 6.52 -11.15 13.51
CA ASN A 599 6.85 -9.76 13.83
C ASN A 599 5.76 -8.75 13.40
N GLY A 600 4.48 -9.13 13.49
CA GLY A 600 3.37 -8.24 13.11
C GLY A 600 3.30 -7.93 11.62
N THR A 601 3.89 -8.77 10.75
CA THR A 601 3.85 -8.56 9.29
C THR A 601 2.46 -8.78 8.72
N VAL A 602 2.09 -7.92 7.76
CA VAL A 602 0.76 -7.89 7.14
C VAL A 602 0.77 -8.67 5.84
N GLY A 603 -0.06 -9.71 5.76
CA GLY A 603 -0.38 -10.45 4.55
C GLY A 603 -1.88 -10.40 4.23
N ALA A 604 -2.35 -11.29 3.36
CA ALA A 604 -3.74 -11.37 2.91
C ALA A 604 -4.73 -11.57 4.06
N ALA A 605 -4.38 -12.39 5.05
CA ALA A 605 -5.21 -12.67 6.21
C ALA A 605 -5.40 -11.42 7.09
N GLU A 606 -4.31 -10.73 7.41
CA GLU A 606 -4.32 -9.50 8.21
C GLU A 606 -5.06 -8.38 7.47
N GLY A 607 -4.84 -8.23 6.17
CA GLY A 607 -5.55 -7.24 5.35
C GLY A 607 -7.06 -7.51 5.30
N ASP A 608 -7.49 -8.77 5.18
CA ASP A 608 -8.91 -9.11 5.19
C ASP A 608 -9.57 -8.89 6.57
N LYS A 609 -8.88 -9.26 7.66
CA LYS A 609 -9.33 -8.96 9.02
C LYS A 609 -9.51 -7.46 9.25
N PHE A 610 -8.53 -6.66 8.81
CA PHE A 610 -8.56 -5.21 8.94
C PHE A 610 -9.73 -4.58 8.19
N VAL A 611 -9.93 -4.99 6.93
CA VAL A 611 -11.08 -4.53 6.10
C VAL A 611 -12.41 -4.88 6.77
N ARG A 612 -12.58 -6.12 7.23
CA ARG A 612 -13.81 -6.55 7.93
C ARG A 612 -14.02 -5.78 9.26
N ALA A 613 -12.95 -5.43 9.97
CA ALA A 613 -13.02 -4.60 11.17
C ALA A 613 -13.46 -3.16 10.86
N CYS A 614 -12.92 -2.54 9.81
CA CYS A 614 -13.35 -1.23 9.32
C CYS A 614 -14.84 -1.24 8.95
N GLU A 615 -15.30 -2.27 8.26
CA GLU A 615 -16.73 -2.42 7.94
C GLU A 615 -17.61 -2.58 9.16
N LYS A 616 -17.17 -3.38 10.12
CA LYS A 616 -17.93 -3.59 11.36
C LYS A 616 -18.03 -2.28 12.13
N ALA A 617 -16.94 -1.52 12.24
CA ALA A 617 -16.92 -0.19 12.84
C ALA A 617 -17.88 0.77 12.11
N ARG A 618 -17.90 0.73 10.78
CA ARG A 618 -18.79 1.53 9.93
C ARG A 618 -20.27 1.19 10.14
N ILE A 619 -20.62 -0.10 10.11
CA ILE A 619 -22.01 -0.58 10.25
C ILE A 619 -22.53 -0.25 11.65
N MET A 620 -21.73 -0.53 12.68
CA MET A 620 -22.10 -0.31 14.07
C MET A 620 -21.95 1.14 14.52
N ARG A 621 -21.41 2.00 13.66
CA ARG A 621 -21.16 3.41 13.93
C ARG A 621 -20.30 3.65 15.17
N ARG A 622 -19.20 2.91 15.30
CA ARG A 622 -18.26 2.98 16.43
C ARG A 622 -16.92 3.59 16.01
N PRO A 623 -16.18 4.23 16.94
CA PRO A 623 -14.76 4.55 16.74
C PRO A 623 -13.96 3.30 16.41
N PHE A 624 -12.89 3.49 15.63
CA PHE A 624 -11.99 2.43 15.21
C PHE A 624 -10.57 2.76 15.66
N LEU A 625 -9.97 1.85 16.42
CA LEU A 625 -8.61 1.93 16.92
C LEU A 625 -7.74 0.86 16.23
N ALA A 626 -6.68 1.29 15.56
CA ALA A 626 -5.59 0.40 15.18
C ALA A 626 -4.48 0.51 16.22
N TYR A 627 -4.33 -0.54 17.05
CA TYR A 627 -3.25 -0.63 18.03
C TYR A 627 -2.09 -1.45 17.44
N VAL A 628 -0.97 -0.81 17.19
CA VAL A 628 0.19 -1.41 16.53
C VAL A 628 1.22 -1.75 17.58
N HIS A 629 1.09 -2.94 18.18
CA HIS A 629 2.08 -3.42 19.13
C HIS A 629 3.44 -3.58 18.45
N ALA A 630 3.47 -4.17 17.25
CA ALA A 630 4.60 -4.09 16.34
C ALA A 630 4.14 -4.37 14.89
N THR A 631 4.87 -3.86 13.91
CA THR A 631 4.79 -4.35 12.53
C THR A 631 6.14 -4.26 11.83
N GLY A 632 6.58 -5.40 11.30
CA GLY A 632 7.75 -5.51 10.43
C GLY A 632 7.50 -5.13 8.98
N GLY A 633 6.29 -4.70 8.61
CA GLY A 633 5.93 -4.33 7.24
C GLY A 633 5.03 -5.34 6.53
N ILE A 634 5.05 -5.30 5.20
CA ILE A 634 4.34 -6.25 4.35
C ILE A 634 5.08 -7.59 4.34
N ARG A 635 4.31 -8.68 4.38
CA ARG A 635 4.88 -10.03 4.42
C ARG A 635 5.50 -10.44 3.08
N ILE A 636 6.82 -10.50 3.05
CA ILE A 636 7.57 -10.82 1.82
C ILE A 636 7.26 -12.22 1.26
N GLN A 637 6.95 -13.19 2.12
CA GLN A 637 6.67 -14.58 1.72
C GLN A 637 5.30 -14.74 1.03
N GLU A 638 4.49 -13.69 0.93
CA GLU A 638 3.25 -13.67 0.16
C GLU A 638 3.39 -12.88 -1.16
N GLY A 639 4.59 -12.36 -1.47
CA GLY A 639 4.85 -11.63 -2.71
C GLY A 639 3.92 -10.41 -2.86
N THR A 640 3.47 -10.17 -4.09
CA THR A 640 2.62 -9.01 -4.41
C THR A 640 1.21 -9.11 -3.83
N VAL A 641 0.76 -10.30 -3.40
CA VAL A 641 -0.49 -10.46 -2.63
C VAL A 641 -0.41 -9.66 -1.32
N GLY A 642 0.78 -9.60 -0.70
CA GLY A 642 1.03 -8.73 0.45
C GLY A 642 0.95 -7.24 0.08
N VAL A 643 1.56 -6.83 -1.03
CA VAL A 643 1.62 -5.41 -1.44
C VAL A 643 0.24 -4.83 -1.68
N VAL A 644 -0.64 -5.57 -2.37
CA VAL A 644 -2.01 -5.12 -2.66
C VAL A 644 -2.88 -4.96 -1.40
N GLN A 645 -2.43 -5.42 -0.23
CA GLN A 645 -3.11 -5.11 1.03
C GLN A 645 -3.00 -3.61 1.38
N MET A 646 -1.96 -2.91 0.91
CA MET A 646 -1.82 -1.46 1.10
C MET A 646 -3.03 -0.69 0.52
N PRO A 647 -3.30 -0.72 -0.81
CA PRO A 647 -4.48 -0.03 -1.37
C PRO A 647 -5.81 -0.64 -0.89
N LYS A 648 -5.88 -1.96 -0.65
CA LYS A 648 -7.10 -2.63 -0.15
C LYS A 648 -7.53 -2.10 1.22
N CYS A 649 -6.60 -2.03 2.18
CA CYS A 649 -6.89 -1.52 3.51
C CYS A 649 -7.13 -0.01 3.48
N THR A 650 -6.35 0.75 2.70
CA THR A 650 -6.56 2.20 2.55
C THR A 650 -7.95 2.53 2.00
N MET A 651 -8.45 1.75 1.03
CA MET A 651 -9.83 1.90 0.52
C MET A 651 -10.86 1.71 1.65
N ALA A 652 -10.70 0.71 2.51
CA ALA A 652 -11.61 0.49 3.64
C ALA A 652 -11.53 1.60 4.69
N VAL A 653 -10.33 2.11 4.99
CA VAL A 653 -10.13 3.29 5.86
C VAL A 653 -10.83 4.51 5.27
N ARG A 654 -10.67 4.76 3.97
CA ARG A 654 -11.27 5.90 3.30
C ARG A 654 -12.80 5.84 3.35
N GLU A 655 -13.39 4.69 3.05
CA GLU A 655 -14.84 4.46 3.17
C GLU A 655 -15.36 4.64 4.61
N TYR A 656 -14.59 4.19 5.61
CA TYR A 656 -14.94 4.34 7.02
C TYR A 656 -14.91 5.81 7.45
N ILE A 657 -13.84 6.55 7.14
CA ILE A 657 -13.72 7.98 7.49
C ILE A 657 -14.79 8.81 6.79
N ASP A 658 -14.99 8.62 5.47
CA ASP A 658 -16.01 9.35 4.70
C ASP A 658 -17.43 9.13 5.23
N SER A 659 -17.68 7.97 5.86
CA SER A 659 -18.97 7.68 6.47
C SER A 659 -19.21 8.42 7.79
N GLY A 660 -18.21 9.12 8.34
CA GLY A 660 -18.25 9.84 9.61
C GLY A 660 -17.63 9.07 10.79
N GLY A 661 -16.73 8.12 10.52
CA GLY A 661 -16.04 7.35 11.54
C GLY A 661 -14.79 8.05 12.11
N LEU A 662 -14.54 7.89 13.42
CA LEU A 662 -13.28 8.31 14.05
C LEU A 662 -12.25 7.18 13.92
N TYR A 663 -11.13 7.44 13.25
CA TYR A 663 -10.02 6.49 13.14
C TYR A 663 -8.82 7.00 13.93
N ILE A 664 -8.28 6.16 14.81
CA ILE A 664 -7.11 6.46 15.64
C ILE A 664 -6.10 5.32 15.45
N VAL A 665 -4.82 5.67 15.33
CA VAL A 665 -3.71 4.71 15.27
C VAL A 665 -2.76 5.01 16.42
N VAL A 666 -2.32 3.96 17.12
CA VAL A 666 -1.27 4.08 18.15
C VAL A 666 -0.16 3.08 17.89
N TYR A 667 1.07 3.55 17.76
CA TYR A 667 2.28 2.74 17.60
C TYR A 667 2.94 2.51 18.96
N ASP A 668 3.40 1.29 19.27
CA ASP A 668 3.97 0.96 20.59
C ASP A 668 5.44 0.54 20.53
N ASN A 669 5.78 -0.50 19.77
CA ASN A 669 7.18 -0.90 19.57
C ASN A 669 7.69 -0.44 18.19
N ASN A 670 8.24 -1.38 17.42
CA ASN A 670 8.78 -1.15 16.10
C ASN A 670 7.66 -1.19 15.05
N SER A 671 7.50 -0.12 14.29
CA SER A 671 6.48 -0.01 13.22
C SER A 671 7.13 0.53 11.95
N TYR A 672 7.26 -0.32 10.94
CA TYR A 672 7.96 0.03 9.70
C TYR A 672 7.15 -0.23 8.42
N ALA A 673 7.58 0.40 7.32
CA ALA A 673 7.26 0.06 5.93
C ALA A 673 5.78 0.16 5.53
N GLY A 674 5.32 -0.76 4.67
CA GLY A 674 4.07 -0.62 3.92
C GLY A 674 2.80 -0.32 4.73
N PRO A 675 2.56 -0.92 5.92
CA PRO A 675 1.42 -0.57 6.75
C PRO A 675 1.42 0.90 7.19
N VAL A 676 2.58 1.42 7.62
CA VAL A 676 2.77 2.84 7.95
C VAL A 676 2.62 3.71 6.70
N ALA A 677 3.11 3.23 5.55
CA ALA A 677 2.99 3.89 4.25
C ALA A 677 1.60 3.76 3.59
N SER A 678 0.59 3.25 4.29
CA SER A 678 -0.76 3.07 3.75
C SER A 678 -1.82 3.26 4.84
N PHE A 679 -2.57 2.22 5.18
CA PHE A 679 -3.77 2.31 6.01
C PHE A 679 -3.53 2.75 7.46
N LEU A 680 -2.33 2.56 8.01
CA LEU A 680 -1.98 3.12 9.33
C LEU A 680 -1.64 4.62 9.20
N GLY A 681 -0.84 4.98 8.19
CA GLY A 681 -0.47 6.37 7.91
C GLY A 681 -1.61 7.26 7.41
N CYS A 682 -2.73 6.67 6.96
CA CYS A 682 -3.93 7.39 6.54
C CYS A 682 -4.76 7.95 7.71
N SER A 683 -4.43 7.61 8.96
CA SER A 683 -5.16 8.15 10.11
C SER A 683 -4.85 9.64 10.30
N PRO A 684 -5.86 10.49 10.48
CA PRO A 684 -5.65 11.88 10.86
C PRO A 684 -5.13 12.02 12.31
N TYR A 685 -5.30 10.99 13.13
CA TYR A 685 -4.88 10.95 14.53
C TYR A 685 -3.98 9.73 14.76
N GLN A 686 -2.67 9.98 14.78
CA GLN A 686 -1.62 8.99 14.97
C GLN A 686 -0.81 9.36 16.21
N PHE A 687 -0.67 8.40 17.13
CA PHE A 687 0.11 8.57 18.35
C PHE A 687 1.15 7.47 18.46
N ALA A 688 2.16 7.71 19.30
CA ALA A 688 3.19 6.72 19.58
C ALA A 688 3.41 6.58 21.08
N ILE A 689 3.80 5.40 21.54
CA ILE A 689 4.38 5.24 22.88
C ILE A 689 5.81 5.79 22.85
N ARG A 690 6.27 6.36 23.97
CA ARG A 690 7.54 7.11 24.01
C ARG A 690 8.75 6.38 23.42
N SER A 691 8.82 5.06 23.60
CA SER A 691 9.96 4.24 23.15
C SER A 691 9.72 3.54 21.81
N SER A 692 8.64 3.87 21.09
CA SER A 692 8.38 3.34 19.76
C SER A 692 9.42 3.78 18.74
N LYS A 693 9.61 2.94 17.71
CA LYS A 693 10.35 3.30 16.51
C LYS A 693 9.42 3.27 15.30
N ILE A 694 9.41 4.36 14.55
CA ILE A 694 8.51 4.58 13.41
C ILE A 694 9.36 5.03 12.22
N GLY A 695 9.16 4.40 11.07
CA GLY A 695 9.82 4.79 9.82
C GLY A 695 9.30 4.02 8.62
N PHE A 696 9.67 4.47 7.42
CA PHE A 696 9.43 3.78 6.17
C PHE A 696 10.39 2.61 5.98
N ALA A 697 11.69 2.81 6.21
CA ALA A 697 12.71 1.81 5.96
C ALA A 697 13.61 1.59 7.18
N GLY A 698 14.16 0.39 7.33
CA GLY A 698 15.16 0.12 8.37
C GLY A 698 16.50 0.80 8.03
N PRO A 699 17.39 1.04 9.02
CA PRO A 699 18.69 1.69 8.79
C PRO A 699 19.53 1.05 7.70
N ARG A 700 19.52 -0.29 7.64
CA ARG A 700 20.22 -1.06 6.59
C ARG A 700 19.74 -0.70 5.18
N VAL A 701 18.42 -0.67 4.98
CA VAL A 701 17.83 -0.38 3.67
C VAL A 701 18.12 1.05 3.25
N ILE A 702 18.12 1.98 4.20
CA ILE A 702 18.49 3.39 3.96
C ILE A 702 19.93 3.47 3.46
N ARG A 703 20.88 2.83 4.16
CA ARG A 703 22.29 2.81 3.75
C ARG A 703 22.49 2.17 2.37
N GLU A 704 21.86 1.03 2.12
CA GLU A 704 21.96 0.33 0.83
C GLU A 704 21.40 1.15 -0.33
N THR A 705 20.40 2.01 -0.08
CA THR A 705 19.76 2.83 -1.13
C THR A 705 20.42 4.20 -1.32
N THR A 706 20.86 4.83 -0.22
CA THR A 706 21.34 6.22 -0.21
C THR A 706 22.86 6.34 -0.09
N GLY A 707 23.55 5.29 0.37
CA GLY A 707 24.96 5.34 0.73
C GLY A 707 25.23 6.03 2.07
N GLU A 708 24.21 6.55 2.76
CA GLU A 708 24.37 7.35 3.97
C GLU A 708 24.13 6.55 5.26
N ASP A 709 24.93 6.85 6.29
CA ASP A 709 24.72 6.35 7.65
C ASP A 709 23.77 7.27 8.42
N ILE A 710 22.73 6.70 9.02
CA ILE A 710 21.74 7.44 9.81
C ILE A 710 22.01 7.35 11.32
N PRO A 711 21.67 8.39 12.10
CA PRO A 711 21.89 8.37 13.54
C PRO A 711 21.00 7.33 14.25
N PRO A 712 21.41 6.80 15.43
CA PRO A 712 20.66 5.75 16.13
C PRO A 712 19.23 6.12 16.54
N ASP A 713 18.95 7.41 16.72
CA ASP A 713 17.65 7.96 17.11
C ASP A 713 16.75 8.34 15.92
N TYR A 714 17.19 8.11 14.68
CA TYR A 714 16.54 8.56 13.45
C TYR A 714 15.05 8.16 13.34
N HIS A 715 14.71 6.97 13.84
CA HIS A 715 13.35 6.42 13.88
C HIS A 715 12.62 6.58 15.21
N SER A 716 13.21 7.27 16.20
CA SER A 716 12.55 7.43 17.49
C SER A 716 11.21 8.19 17.36
N ALA A 717 10.26 7.88 18.26
CA ALA A 717 8.98 8.59 18.32
C ALA A 717 9.15 10.12 18.41
N GLN A 718 10.20 10.60 19.09
CA GLN A 718 10.53 12.03 19.20
C GLN A 718 10.90 12.64 17.84
N ARG A 719 11.73 11.96 17.04
CA ARG A 719 12.05 12.40 15.68
C ARG A 719 10.82 12.35 14.78
N ALA A 720 10.02 11.28 14.87
CA ALA A 720 8.76 11.18 14.12
C ALA A 720 7.81 12.35 14.46
N LEU A 721 7.68 12.72 15.74
CA LEU A 721 6.88 13.88 16.16
C LEU A 721 7.47 15.19 15.64
N ALA A 722 8.79 15.39 15.77
CA ALA A 722 9.47 16.60 15.32
C ALA A 722 9.33 16.82 13.81
N ARG A 723 9.28 15.73 13.03
CA ARG A 723 9.01 15.76 11.59
C ARG A 723 7.52 15.79 11.25
N GLY A 724 6.61 15.82 12.22
CA GLY A 724 5.17 15.86 11.95
C GLY A 724 4.56 14.57 11.40
N HIS A 725 5.22 13.41 11.58
CA HIS A 725 4.72 12.10 11.14
C HIS A 725 3.61 11.56 12.04
N ILE A 726 3.59 12.00 13.31
CA ILE A 726 2.60 11.64 14.33
C ILE A 726 2.13 12.91 15.05
N GLN A 727 0.98 12.85 15.72
CA GLN A 727 0.37 13.98 16.41
C GLN A 727 0.69 14.04 17.91
N GLY A 728 1.24 12.97 18.50
CA GLY A 728 1.63 12.98 19.90
C GLY A 728 2.31 11.71 20.39
N ILE A 729 2.93 11.83 21.56
CA ILE A 729 3.62 10.74 22.25
C ILE A 729 2.97 10.52 23.60
N TRP A 730 2.65 9.28 23.93
CA TRP A 730 2.01 8.88 25.19
C TRP A 730 2.94 8.03 26.04
N ASP A 731 2.73 8.10 27.35
CA ASP A 731 3.21 7.09 28.28
C ASP A 731 2.19 5.94 28.32
N ARG A 732 2.66 4.68 28.25
CA ARG A 732 1.81 3.49 28.37
C ARG A 732 0.92 3.52 29.60
N ARG A 733 1.40 4.04 30.73
CA ARG A 733 0.63 4.15 31.99
C ARG A 733 -0.58 5.08 31.86
N GLU A 734 -0.52 6.05 30.95
CA GLU A 734 -1.57 7.03 30.70
C GLU A 734 -2.41 6.68 29.46
N PHE A 735 -2.13 5.56 28.78
CA PHE A 735 -2.75 5.23 27.49
C PHE A 735 -4.27 5.28 27.57
N ARG A 736 -4.86 4.63 28.58
CA ARG A 736 -6.31 4.51 28.73
C ARG A 736 -6.98 5.88 28.89
N TYR A 737 -6.38 6.74 29.71
CA TYR A 737 -6.82 8.11 29.92
C TYR A 737 -6.70 8.96 28.64
N ASN A 738 -5.56 8.87 27.95
CA ASN A 738 -5.32 9.60 26.72
C ASN A 738 -6.27 9.16 25.60
N LEU A 739 -6.51 7.85 25.46
CA LEU A 739 -7.47 7.31 24.51
C LEU A 739 -8.88 7.80 24.82
N TYR A 740 -9.31 7.75 26.09
CA TYR A 740 -10.62 8.27 26.49
C TYR A 740 -10.79 9.76 26.15
N LYS A 741 -9.78 10.59 26.48
CA LYS A 741 -9.75 11.99 26.07
C LYS A 741 -9.85 12.18 24.56
N CYS A 742 -9.14 11.37 23.77
CA CYS A 742 -9.21 11.44 22.32
C CYS A 742 -10.62 11.11 21.82
N LEU A 743 -11.27 10.08 22.36
CA LEU A 743 -12.63 9.70 21.98
C LEU A 743 -13.65 10.81 22.29
N LEU A 744 -13.44 11.58 23.36
CA LEU A 744 -14.29 12.71 23.72
C LEU A 744 -14.02 13.97 22.88
N ASN A 745 -12.75 14.28 22.62
CA ASN A 745 -12.34 15.59 22.10
C ASN A 745 -12.04 15.59 20.61
N MET A 746 -11.53 14.49 20.05
CA MET A 746 -11.13 14.42 18.64
C MET A 746 -12.32 14.14 17.73
N GLY A 747 -12.38 14.87 16.61
CA GLY A 747 -13.50 14.84 15.68
C GLY A 747 -14.57 15.91 15.91
N GLY A 748 -15.37 16.16 14.87
CA GLY A 748 -16.46 17.14 14.89
C GLY A 748 -17.82 16.54 15.24
N SER A 749 -18.84 17.39 15.38
CA SER A 749 -20.24 16.97 15.60
C SER A 749 -20.85 16.15 14.45
N ASN A 750 -20.15 16.06 13.32
CA ASN A 750 -20.54 15.27 12.16
C ASN A 750 -20.12 13.79 12.26
N LEU A 751 -19.28 13.42 13.23
CA LEU A 751 -18.92 12.01 13.45
C LEU A 751 -20.06 11.30 14.16
N TYR A 752 -20.49 10.16 13.62
CA TYR A 752 -21.75 9.53 14.02
C TYR A 752 -21.73 8.82 15.39
N TYR A 753 -20.55 8.70 16.01
CA TYR A 753 -20.42 7.99 17.28
C TYR A 753 -20.64 8.93 18.47
N ARG A 754 -20.57 10.25 18.22
CA ARG A 754 -21.07 11.30 19.09
C ARG A 754 -22.57 11.47 18.84
#